data_AF-A0AA35SXD3-F1
#
_entry.id   AF-A0AA35SXD3-F1
#
_cell.length_a   1.000
_cell.length_b   1.000
_cell.length_c   1.000
_cell.angle_alpha   90.00
_cell.angle_beta   90.00
_cell.angle_gamma   90.00
#
_symmetry.space_group_name_H-M   'P 1'
#
loop_
_entity.id
_entity.type
_entity.pdbx_description
1 polymer ?
#
loop_
_entity_poly.entity_id
_entity_poly.type
_entity_poly.pdbx_seq_one_letter_code
_entity_poly.pdbx_strand_id
1 'polypeptide(L)'
;MVRDIQRDSKDATTIYLATDPDREGEAIAWHLEAFEQPRDIDLNLVNAQQTRRILDRLVGYKLSPVLWRKVVHHYARRRALSAGRVQSVALRLVVDREREIQAFVPKEYWTIDAHLETTAAAARGFKAALHSLRGQRGRLEIPSEVNAAKLVADLEGAAYKISSVKTRQIRQRPAAPFTTSSLQQEAWRKLRFSTSKTMMLAQQLYEGMDMGDEGSVGLITYMRTDSTTLSSQALREAQAYIRKQYGAEYAPKSPRTYKTKSKSAQEAHEAIRPTSIPRDPDSIARLLSRDQLRLYDLIWKRTLASQMADALLDSTSVDIDASTTSGNAYMFRATGSVLKFPGFRRLYLEDVDDSSDEGDQALLPEMKEDDVLKCLGLDPKQHFTQPPPRTDTTSPKRPGASRPPPSGITVCDLLNQNFPDIMNAGFTAQMEEDLDEIAQGNREWVPMLGEFYQGFSKSVEEAMDIPRMKVEDELTDQMCEECERPMAIKMGRFGPFLSCTGFPECRSSKPYRIPTGANCPRCDGDLVQRRGGQAGFDILLAAPTTPPATFPSGSAPCHSHAPSAVLCSWPQHGTGRVAPLATSRETPLKSEQEQDKEQEYLQEYRDHLRGERSLSEYTVRNYLNDLAPFFQFMEEQGVESPTEVDRGFLRRYVAWLMSSRPIQTGRSQIKRGHERASVTRSLAALRSFFRYLVSRGVVPPSPLWKRGSRQSRALIPKAEKTLPRIMGKEEVVDLLTTPDDPETKDKPKSPAMQIRDRAILEVLYATGLRVSELSGLDMKDVDMTRRRVRTIGKGSKEREVVFGKPAQEALERYINEGRPKLGGRRPTPCSSTALAAVSPSAPYRRWSNATASSPLTPRLLIINGPNLNMLGQRDPAIYGSMSLHDIEEAVQRRAQELGTDERPDESKAGQDKGKFEETGVDALMISSGENRRYLSGFTGSAGSLFITATDAVLSTDFRYVEQAGQQSPDFRVHRMRGGVDWLTGLLGELGIHRLGFESQHVTVASHSGILKVHQRKQPQPGRRPRGYLRTGGRASLREGPEEMAILTRAIDIADQAFAQIAPTIRPGHTEVEVAWMLERAMRELGAESVSFETIVAAGPNAALPHHRPADVPILEGQPLIIDMGAKYEGYCSDLSRTICLGQYDDTFRKIYDTVLGAQLTAIATVEKGMTAGDADGLARAVIEEAGYGDNFGHSLGHGVGLAVHELPGVGPNSTMVLEDTMAFTVEPGIYITGWGGVRIEDVVVLENGRARVISKAPKQDRIGV
;
A
#
# COMPACT_ATOMS: atom_id res chain seq x y z
N MET A 1 8.15 -12.75 2.57
CA MET A 1 8.74 -12.92 1.21
C MET A 1 10.26 -12.74 1.17
N VAL A 2 10.89 -11.64 1.63
CA VAL A 2 12.38 -11.57 1.67
C VAL A 2 12.96 -12.65 2.59
N ARG A 3 12.42 -12.80 3.81
CA ARG A 3 12.76 -13.88 4.74
C ARG A 3 12.49 -15.30 4.16
N ASP A 4 11.66 -15.42 3.13
CA ASP A 4 11.38 -16.69 2.44
C ASP A 4 12.42 -16.99 1.38
N ILE A 5 12.74 -16.02 0.49
CA ILE A 5 13.84 -16.15 -0.47
C ILE A 5 15.16 -16.44 0.27
N GLN A 6 15.42 -15.75 1.39
CA GLN A 6 16.58 -15.99 2.27
C GLN A 6 16.51 -17.28 3.12
N ARG A 7 15.41 -18.02 3.08
CA ARG A 7 15.30 -19.37 3.67
C ARG A 7 15.50 -20.40 2.59
N ASP A 8 14.80 -20.25 1.47
CA ASP A 8 14.73 -21.23 0.39
C ASP A 8 16.04 -21.24 -0.42
N SER A 9 16.76 -20.11 -0.50
CA SER A 9 18.11 -20.06 -1.10
C SER A 9 19.20 -20.75 -0.27
N LYS A 10 18.99 -21.01 1.03
CA LYS A 10 19.98 -21.67 1.91
C LYS A 10 20.09 -23.18 1.71
N ASP A 11 19.19 -23.75 0.90
CA ASP A 11 19.16 -25.16 0.52
C ASP A 11 19.37 -25.36 -0.99
N ALA A 12 19.50 -24.29 -1.77
CA ALA A 12 19.73 -24.32 -3.21
C ALA A 12 21.24 -24.27 -3.53
N THR A 13 21.70 -25.07 -4.49
CA THR A 13 23.09 -25.03 -4.99
C THR A 13 23.35 -23.84 -5.91
N THR A 14 22.32 -23.40 -6.63
CA THR A 14 22.36 -22.31 -7.61
C THR A 14 21.14 -21.43 -7.38
N ILE A 15 21.36 -20.11 -7.26
CA ILE A 15 20.26 -19.13 -7.21
C ILE A 15 20.13 -18.53 -8.60
N TYR A 16 19.21 -19.06 -9.39
CA TYR A 16 18.69 -18.35 -10.54
C TYR A 16 17.79 -17.23 -10.01
N LEU A 17 18.01 -16.00 -10.46
CA LEU A 17 17.06 -14.90 -10.25
C LEU A 17 15.78 -15.16 -11.07
N ALA A 18 14.70 -14.38 -10.87
CA ALA A 18 13.34 -14.81 -11.25
C ALA A 18 12.29 -13.73 -11.64
N THR A 19 12.62 -12.66 -12.39
CA THR A 19 11.64 -11.70 -12.99
C THR A 19 11.92 -11.30 -14.45
N ASP A 20 11.43 -10.15 -14.90
CA ASP A 20 11.35 -9.78 -16.31
C ASP A 20 12.69 -9.28 -16.90
N PRO A 21 12.93 -9.40 -18.22
CA PRO A 21 14.22 -9.04 -18.83
C PRO A 21 14.39 -7.56 -19.20
N ASP A 22 13.67 -6.64 -18.53
CA ASP A 22 13.81 -5.18 -18.72
C ASP A 22 14.71 -4.51 -17.65
N ARG A 23 14.94 -3.19 -17.72
CA ARG A 23 15.80 -2.47 -16.77
C ARG A 23 15.26 -2.35 -15.33
N GLU A 24 13.95 -2.54 -15.10
CA GLU A 24 13.39 -2.69 -13.74
C GLU A 24 13.49 -4.14 -13.26
N GLY A 25 13.37 -5.09 -14.20
CA GLY A 25 13.42 -6.53 -13.96
C GLY A 25 14.83 -7.13 -13.82
N GLU A 26 15.89 -6.55 -14.38
CA GLU A 26 17.29 -6.94 -14.11
C GLU A 26 17.82 -6.50 -12.73
N ALA A 27 16.96 -5.90 -11.90
CA ALA A 27 17.18 -5.95 -10.46
C ALA A 27 16.86 -7.35 -9.86
N ILE A 28 16.26 -8.28 -10.63
CA ILE A 28 15.59 -9.49 -10.12
C ILE A 28 15.38 -10.70 -11.13
N ALA A 29 15.94 -10.74 -12.36
CA ALA A 29 15.48 -11.44 -13.61
C ALA A 29 15.57 -13.00 -13.84
N TRP A 30 14.70 -13.59 -14.71
CA TRP A 30 14.45 -15.02 -15.05
C TRP A 30 14.48 -15.35 -16.56
N HIS A 31 14.69 -16.63 -16.93
CA HIS A 31 13.69 -17.46 -17.64
C HIS A 31 14.12 -18.94 -17.69
N LEU A 32 13.21 -19.90 -17.90
CA LEU A 32 13.49 -21.34 -17.69
C LEU A 32 14.47 -21.97 -18.72
N GLU A 33 14.38 -21.61 -19.99
CA GLU A 33 15.35 -22.08 -21.02
C GLU A 33 16.74 -21.46 -20.79
N ALA A 34 16.79 -20.26 -20.21
CA ALA A 34 18.01 -19.61 -19.73
C ALA A 34 18.59 -20.24 -18.43
N PHE A 35 18.08 -21.38 -17.95
CA PHE A 35 18.77 -22.18 -16.91
C PHE A 35 19.93 -22.98 -17.50
N GLU A 36 19.88 -23.30 -18.81
CA GLU A 36 20.96 -23.97 -19.54
C GLU A 36 22.07 -22.99 -19.95
N GLN A 37 21.72 -21.74 -20.24
CA GLN A 37 22.65 -20.64 -20.53
C GLN A 37 22.31 -19.39 -19.71
N PRO A 38 22.62 -19.37 -18.40
CA PRO A 38 22.42 -18.20 -17.55
C PRO A 38 23.40 -17.08 -17.93
N ARG A 39 22.94 -15.82 -17.88
CA ARG A 39 23.78 -14.62 -18.02
C ARG A 39 24.20 -14.07 -16.66
N ASP A 40 25.31 -13.33 -16.64
CA ASP A 40 25.67 -12.47 -15.52
C ASP A 40 24.72 -11.27 -15.38
N ILE A 41 24.65 -10.69 -14.19
CA ILE A 41 23.84 -9.48 -13.90
C ILE A 41 24.42 -8.28 -14.66
N ASP A 42 23.59 -7.65 -15.48
CA ASP A 42 23.99 -6.47 -16.24
C ASP A 42 24.01 -5.22 -15.34
N LEU A 43 25.21 -4.86 -14.87
CA LEU A 43 25.43 -3.69 -14.02
C LEU A 43 25.12 -2.36 -14.74
N ASN A 44 25.14 -2.32 -16.07
CA ASN A 44 24.82 -1.12 -16.84
C ASN A 44 23.30 -0.87 -16.82
N LEU A 45 22.49 -1.93 -16.98
CA LEU A 45 21.04 -1.87 -16.78
C LEU A 45 20.67 -1.45 -15.35
N VAL A 46 21.34 -2.02 -14.35
CA VAL A 46 21.15 -1.64 -12.93
C VAL A 46 21.52 -0.18 -12.69
N ASN A 47 22.64 0.30 -13.23
CA ASN A 47 23.06 1.70 -13.12
C ASN A 47 22.05 2.64 -13.78
N ALA A 48 21.53 2.32 -14.97
CA ALA A 48 20.48 3.10 -15.63
C ALA A 48 19.20 3.19 -14.78
N GLN A 49 18.75 2.09 -14.16
CA GLN A 49 17.59 2.10 -13.27
C GLN A 49 17.82 2.96 -12.03
N GLN A 50 18.99 2.85 -11.38
CA GLN A 50 19.34 3.70 -10.23
C GLN A 50 19.42 5.18 -10.60
N THR A 51 19.98 5.49 -11.78
CA THR A 51 20.07 6.85 -12.33
C THR A 51 18.68 7.45 -12.48
N ARG A 52 17.77 6.75 -13.16
CA ARG A 52 16.35 7.14 -13.28
C ARG A 52 15.74 7.38 -11.89
N ARG A 53 15.94 6.44 -10.97
CA ARG A 53 15.34 6.46 -9.64
C ARG A 53 15.80 7.66 -8.81
N ILE A 54 17.07 8.05 -8.95
CA ILE A 54 17.68 9.21 -8.30
C ILE A 54 17.25 10.50 -8.98
N LEU A 55 17.27 10.56 -10.32
CA LEU A 55 16.83 11.71 -11.11
C LEU A 55 15.39 12.12 -10.78
N ASP A 56 14.44 11.20 -10.89
CA ASP A 56 13.02 11.46 -10.59
C ASP A 56 12.82 11.80 -9.10
N ARG A 57 13.69 11.32 -8.20
CA ARG A 57 13.71 11.69 -6.78
C ARG A 57 14.20 13.12 -6.56
N LEU A 58 15.29 13.53 -7.21
CA LEU A 58 15.85 14.88 -7.13
C LEU A 58 14.83 15.91 -7.64
N VAL A 59 14.27 15.68 -8.83
CA VAL A 59 13.24 16.56 -9.42
C VAL A 59 12.03 16.67 -8.49
N GLY A 60 11.45 15.55 -8.05
CA GLY A 60 10.24 15.58 -7.22
C GLY A 60 10.44 16.22 -5.85
N TYR A 61 11.56 15.96 -5.17
CA TYR A 61 11.82 16.50 -3.82
C TYR A 61 12.26 17.97 -3.84
N LYS A 62 12.84 18.47 -4.94
CA LYS A 62 13.24 19.87 -5.08
C LYS A 62 12.13 20.76 -5.63
N LEU A 63 11.37 20.31 -6.64
CA LEU A 63 10.31 21.10 -7.25
C LEU A 63 9.01 21.16 -6.41
N SER A 64 8.61 20.09 -5.72
CA SER A 64 7.34 20.11 -4.96
C SER A 64 7.30 21.23 -3.90
N PRO A 65 8.38 21.50 -3.12
CA PRO A 65 8.47 22.69 -2.27
C PRO A 65 8.39 24.04 -2.99
N VAL A 66 8.80 24.15 -4.26
CA VAL A 66 8.56 25.35 -5.08
C VAL A 66 7.06 25.55 -5.26
N LEU A 67 6.35 24.50 -5.71
CA LEU A 67 4.90 24.54 -5.92
C LEU A 67 4.14 24.94 -4.64
N TRP A 68 4.51 24.36 -3.49
CA TRP A 68 3.87 24.67 -2.20
C TRP A 68 4.07 26.11 -1.73
N ARG A 69 5.19 26.75 -2.11
CA ARG A 69 5.53 28.13 -1.69
C ARG A 69 5.00 29.19 -2.67
N LYS A 70 4.91 28.85 -3.95
CA LYS A 70 4.67 29.80 -5.05
C LYS A 70 3.27 29.73 -5.66
N VAL A 71 2.61 28.56 -5.68
CA VAL A 71 1.23 28.42 -6.18
C VAL A 71 0.22 28.60 -5.05
N VAL A 72 -0.36 29.79 -4.95
CA VAL A 72 -1.38 30.12 -3.95
C VAL A 72 -2.74 29.64 -4.44
N HIS A 73 -3.14 28.48 -3.95
CA HIS A 73 -4.45 27.89 -4.21
C HIS A 73 -5.40 28.28 -3.06
N HIS A 74 -6.48 29.00 -3.37
CA HIS A 74 -7.53 29.40 -2.39
C HIS A 74 -8.24 28.21 -1.70
N TYR A 75 -7.94 26.97 -2.11
CA TYR A 75 -8.64 25.73 -1.75
C TYR A 75 -7.86 24.92 -0.70
N ALA A 76 -6.72 25.43 -0.21
CA ALA A 76 -5.70 24.64 0.48
C ALA A 76 -5.95 24.39 1.98
N ARG A 77 -6.71 23.32 2.30
CA ARG A 77 -6.63 22.66 3.63
C ARG A 77 -6.25 21.17 3.61
N ARG A 78 -6.17 20.48 2.46
CA ARG A 78 -5.99 19.00 2.43
C ARG A 78 -5.12 18.36 1.30
N ARG A 79 -4.51 19.07 0.34
CA ARG A 79 -3.56 18.44 -0.63
C ARG A 79 -2.34 19.31 -0.94
N ALA A 80 -1.17 18.68 -0.91
CA ALA A 80 0.10 19.25 -1.35
C ALA A 80 0.34 18.92 -2.84
N LEU A 81 0.85 19.87 -3.62
CA LEU A 81 1.11 19.70 -5.06
C LEU A 81 2.37 18.85 -5.29
N SER A 82 2.33 17.86 -6.17
CA SER A 82 3.49 17.03 -6.53
C SER A 82 4.06 17.42 -7.89
N ALA A 83 5.36 17.67 -7.96
CA ALA A 83 6.09 17.78 -9.22
C ALA A 83 6.78 16.44 -9.56
N GLY A 84 6.94 16.15 -10.85
CA GLY A 84 7.68 14.97 -11.32
C GLY A 84 8.03 15.11 -12.80
N ARG A 85 9.29 14.85 -13.17
CA ARG A 85 9.90 15.12 -14.49
C ARG A 85 8.95 14.86 -15.67
N VAL A 86 8.59 13.60 -15.90
CA VAL A 86 7.71 13.18 -17.01
C VAL A 86 6.25 13.63 -16.80
N GLN A 87 5.79 13.77 -15.56
CA GLN A 87 4.41 14.16 -15.26
C GLN A 87 4.14 15.63 -15.58
N SER A 88 5.11 16.52 -15.33
CA SER A 88 5.01 17.94 -15.67
C SER A 88 5.00 18.17 -17.18
N VAL A 89 5.80 17.41 -17.96
CA VAL A 89 5.74 17.43 -19.44
C VAL A 89 4.42 16.88 -19.97
N ALA A 90 3.89 15.79 -19.38
CA ALA A 90 2.58 15.27 -19.75
C ALA A 90 1.44 16.28 -19.45
N LEU A 91 1.49 16.97 -18.30
CA LEU A 91 0.57 18.05 -17.96
C LEU A 91 0.68 19.21 -18.98
N ARG A 92 1.91 19.59 -19.37
CA ARG A 92 2.14 20.61 -20.40
C ARG A 92 1.45 20.26 -21.71
N LEU A 93 1.59 19.03 -22.22
CA LEU A 93 0.95 18.61 -23.47
C LEU A 93 -0.59 18.68 -23.42
N VAL A 94 -1.19 18.57 -22.22
CA VAL A 94 -2.62 18.76 -22.01
C VAL A 94 -2.98 20.26 -21.94
N VAL A 95 -2.17 21.09 -21.28
CA VAL A 95 -2.37 22.55 -21.18
C VAL A 95 -2.18 23.24 -22.53
N ASP A 96 -1.12 22.90 -23.27
CA ASP A 96 -0.83 23.46 -24.59
C ASP A 96 -1.93 23.07 -25.60
N ARG A 97 -2.50 21.85 -25.52
CA ARG A 97 -3.68 21.44 -26.31
C ARG A 97 -4.95 22.20 -25.91
N GLU A 98 -5.23 22.37 -24.63
CA GLU A 98 -6.41 23.14 -24.21
C GLU A 98 -6.30 24.61 -24.67
N ARG A 99 -5.08 25.17 -24.71
CA ARG A 99 -4.78 26.49 -25.29
C ARG A 99 -4.98 26.53 -26.81
N GLU A 100 -4.50 25.52 -27.54
CA GLU A 100 -4.79 25.38 -28.98
C GLU A 100 -6.30 25.37 -29.26
N ILE A 101 -7.10 24.75 -28.39
CA ILE A 101 -8.57 24.69 -28.51
C ILE A 101 -9.22 26.04 -28.14
N GLN A 102 -8.77 26.71 -27.07
CA GLN A 102 -9.30 28.01 -26.64
C GLN A 102 -8.98 29.14 -27.64
N ALA A 103 -7.83 29.07 -28.30
CA ALA A 103 -7.44 30.01 -29.36
C ALA A 103 -8.04 29.67 -30.74
N PHE A 104 -8.71 28.52 -30.88
CA PHE A 104 -9.29 28.10 -32.15
C PHE A 104 -10.65 28.75 -32.39
N VAL A 105 -10.76 29.52 -33.47
CA VAL A 105 -12.02 30.07 -33.96
C VAL A 105 -12.56 29.15 -35.07
N PRO A 106 -13.70 28.45 -34.87
CA PRO A 106 -14.32 27.66 -35.92
C PRO A 106 -14.71 28.52 -37.11
N LYS A 107 -14.30 28.11 -38.31
CA LYS A 107 -14.71 28.73 -39.57
C LYS A 107 -15.78 27.86 -40.21
N GLU A 108 -16.88 28.49 -40.60
CA GLU A 108 -17.90 27.88 -41.44
C GLU A 108 -17.32 27.51 -42.81
N TYR A 109 -17.71 26.36 -43.33
CA TYR A 109 -17.52 26.01 -44.74
C TYR A 109 -18.62 25.03 -45.18
N TRP A 110 -18.92 25.00 -46.47
CA TRP A 110 -19.96 24.14 -47.03
C TRP A 110 -19.37 23.10 -47.97
N THR A 111 -20.02 21.94 -48.06
CA THR A 111 -19.85 21.00 -49.17
C THR A 111 -21.17 20.86 -49.92
N ILE A 112 -21.12 20.50 -51.20
CA ILE A 112 -22.31 20.19 -51.99
C ILE A 112 -22.11 18.79 -52.55
N ASP A 113 -22.97 17.85 -52.17
CA ASP A 113 -23.00 16.51 -52.76
C ASP A 113 -24.11 16.45 -53.81
N ALA A 114 -23.80 15.91 -54.99
CA ALA A 114 -24.79 15.58 -56.01
C ALA A 114 -25.20 14.11 -55.87
N HIS A 115 -26.51 13.87 -55.81
CA HIS A 115 -27.08 12.53 -55.92
C HIS A 115 -27.30 12.22 -57.40
N LEU A 116 -26.51 11.31 -57.95
CA LEU A 116 -26.42 11.04 -59.39
C LEU A 116 -26.83 9.59 -59.70
N GLU A 117 -27.47 9.39 -60.84
CA GLU A 117 -28.00 8.10 -61.30
C GLU A 117 -27.53 7.80 -62.73
N THR A 118 -27.12 6.55 -62.97
CA THR A 118 -26.74 6.05 -64.31
C THR A 118 -27.99 5.84 -65.17
N THR A 119 -27.92 6.25 -66.44
CA THR A 119 -28.99 6.04 -67.44
C THR A 119 -29.03 4.62 -68.02
N ALA A 120 -28.11 3.74 -67.60
CA ALA A 120 -28.02 2.34 -68.01
C ALA A 120 -29.01 1.43 -67.24
N ALA A 121 -29.23 0.21 -67.77
CA ALA A 121 -30.27 -0.74 -67.30
C ALA A 121 -30.14 -1.25 -65.85
N ALA A 122 -29.08 -0.88 -65.13
CA ALA A 122 -28.92 -1.13 -63.69
C ALA A 122 -28.82 0.21 -62.95
N ALA A 123 -29.88 1.03 -63.07
CA ALA A 123 -29.97 2.35 -62.45
C ALA A 123 -29.76 2.25 -60.94
N ARG A 124 -28.67 2.84 -60.45
CA ARG A 124 -28.29 2.86 -59.04
C ARG A 124 -27.73 4.23 -58.68
N GLY A 125 -28.45 4.94 -57.81
CA GLY A 125 -28.01 6.23 -57.28
C GLY A 125 -26.71 6.12 -56.46
N PHE A 126 -25.85 7.12 -56.60
CA PHE A 126 -24.62 7.30 -55.82
C PHE A 126 -24.38 8.78 -55.52
N LYS A 127 -23.48 9.08 -54.57
CA LYS A 127 -23.10 10.46 -54.22
C LYS A 127 -21.78 10.84 -54.89
N ALA A 128 -21.68 12.08 -55.37
CA ALA A 128 -20.43 12.69 -55.80
C ALA A 128 -20.27 14.06 -55.12
N ALA A 129 -19.09 14.37 -54.58
CA ALA A 129 -18.83 15.64 -53.90
C ALA A 129 -18.31 16.70 -54.89
N LEU A 130 -18.80 17.93 -54.80
CA LEU A 130 -18.28 19.06 -55.56
C LEU A 130 -16.82 19.31 -55.17
N HIS A 131 -15.93 19.29 -56.17
CA HIS A 131 -14.49 19.32 -55.93
C HIS A 131 -13.82 20.58 -56.49
N SER A 132 -14.09 21.00 -57.74
CA SER A 132 -13.34 22.12 -58.35
C SER A 132 -14.06 22.79 -59.52
N LEU A 133 -13.76 24.05 -59.80
CA LEU A 133 -14.10 24.71 -61.08
C LEU A 133 -13.15 24.21 -62.19
N ARG A 134 -13.67 23.95 -63.40
CA ARG A 134 -12.89 23.41 -64.52
C ARG A 134 -11.78 24.38 -64.93
N GLY A 135 -10.54 23.90 -64.96
CA GLY A 135 -9.35 24.70 -65.28
C GLY A 135 -8.60 25.29 -64.08
N GLN A 136 -9.19 25.33 -62.88
CA GLN A 136 -8.50 25.74 -61.66
C GLN A 136 -7.86 24.54 -60.93
N ARG A 137 -6.72 24.77 -60.28
CA ARG A 137 -6.02 23.76 -59.45
C ARG A 137 -6.29 24.00 -57.97
N GLY A 138 -7.16 23.19 -57.37
CA GLY A 138 -7.46 23.23 -55.93
C GLY A 138 -8.78 22.52 -55.63
N ARG A 139 -9.16 22.46 -54.35
CA ARG A 139 -10.55 22.19 -53.97
C ARG A 139 -11.30 23.53 -53.95
N LEU A 140 -12.54 23.57 -54.40
CA LEU A 140 -13.40 24.76 -54.32
C LEU A 140 -13.74 25.05 -52.85
N GLU A 141 -13.41 26.24 -52.37
CA GLU A 141 -13.82 26.72 -51.04
C GLU A 141 -15.20 27.38 -51.11
N ILE A 142 -16.12 26.97 -50.24
CA ILE A 142 -17.49 27.49 -50.17
C ILE A 142 -17.70 28.03 -48.74
N PRO A 143 -17.42 29.33 -48.47
CA PRO A 143 -17.26 29.83 -47.11
C PRO A 143 -18.57 30.23 -46.41
N SER A 144 -19.73 30.12 -47.05
CA SER A 144 -21.03 30.50 -46.46
C SER A 144 -22.23 29.96 -47.24
N GLU A 145 -23.38 29.88 -46.57
CA GLU A 145 -24.67 29.45 -47.13
C GLU A 145 -25.03 30.21 -48.42
N VAL A 146 -24.87 31.54 -48.43
CA VAL A 146 -25.18 32.38 -49.61
C VAL A 146 -24.36 32.01 -50.84
N ASN A 147 -23.15 31.47 -50.66
CA ASN A 147 -22.32 30.99 -51.76
C ASN A 147 -22.65 29.54 -52.13
N ALA A 148 -23.04 28.70 -51.17
CA ALA A 148 -23.57 27.37 -51.44
C ALA A 148 -24.88 27.45 -52.26
N ALA A 149 -25.83 28.30 -51.86
CA ALA A 149 -27.11 28.50 -52.54
C ALA A 149 -26.94 28.99 -53.99
N LYS A 150 -26.00 29.93 -54.24
CA LYS A 150 -25.65 30.36 -55.61
C LYS A 150 -25.11 29.21 -56.47
N LEU A 151 -24.25 28.37 -55.90
CA LEU A 151 -23.70 27.21 -56.60
C LEU A 151 -24.78 26.15 -56.87
N VAL A 152 -25.67 25.88 -55.91
CA VAL A 152 -26.82 24.98 -56.10
C VAL A 152 -27.74 25.49 -57.22
N ALA A 153 -28.07 26.79 -57.24
CA ALA A 153 -28.90 27.39 -58.28
C ALA A 153 -28.24 27.41 -59.68
N ASP A 154 -26.92 27.53 -59.78
CA ASP A 154 -26.20 27.42 -61.06
C ASP A 154 -26.09 25.96 -61.55
N LEU A 155 -26.07 25.01 -60.61
CA LEU A 155 -26.03 23.56 -60.87
C LEU A 155 -27.42 22.93 -61.09
N GLU A 156 -28.49 23.68 -60.84
CA GLU A 156 -29.88 23.24 -61.04
C GLU A 156 -30.19 23.19 -62.55
N GLY A 157 -30.52 21.98 -63.04
CA GLY A 157 -30.66 21.72 -64.48
C GLY A 157 -29.34 21.57 -65.26
N ALA A 158 -28.17 21.53 -64.58
CA ALA A 158 -26.89 21.27 -65.23
C ALA A 158 -26.81 19.87 -65.86
N ALA A 159 -26.01 19.72 -66.92
CA ALA A 159 -25.75 18.44 -67.58
C ALA A 159 -24.51 17.75 -66.96
N TYR A 160 -24.68 16.54 -66.44
CA TYR A 160 -23.63 15.76 -65.76
C TYR A 160 -23.11 14.64 -66.67
N LYS A 161 -21.79 14.60 -66.91
CA LYS A 161 -21.12 13.62 -67.77
C LYS A 161 -19.85 13.10 -67.12
N ILE A 162 -19.55 11.81 -67.23
CA ILE A 162 -18.30 11.24 -66.70
C ILE A 162 -17.11 11.69 -67.57
N SER A 163 -16.11 12.32 -66.94
CA SER A 163 -14.92 12.86 -67.62
C SER A 163 -13.64 12.07 -67.38
N SER A 164 -13.56 11.25 -66.31
CA SER A 164 -12.65 10.08 -66.30
C SER A 164 -13.01 9.02 -65.25
N VAL A 165 -12.68 7.75 -65.53
CA VAL A 165 -12.85 6.63 -64.59
C VAL A 165 -11.48 5.99 -64.30
N LYS A 166 -11.01 6.09 -63.05
CA LYS A 166 -9.68 5.63 -62.64
C LYS A 166 -9.76 4.60 -61.51
N THR A 167 -9.77 3.33 -61.89
CA THR A 167 -9.67 2.18 -60.97
C THR A 167 -8.21 1.83 -60.69
N ARG A 168 -7.83 1.73 -59.41
CA ARG A 168 -6.50 1.30 -58.96
C ARG A 168 -6.61 0.28 -57.83
N GLN A 169 -5.80 -0.78 -57.88
CA GLN A 169 -5.72 -1.72 -56.77
C GLN A 169 -4.84 -1.17 -55.64
N ILE A 170 -5.45 -0.91 -54.49
CA ILE A 170 -4.79 -0.52 -53.25
C ILE A 170 -4.55 -1.78 -52.41
N ARG A 171 -3.32 -1.93 -51.90
CA ARG A 171 -2.95 -2.99 -50.96
C ARG A 171 -2.86 -2.43 -49.56
N GLN A 172 -3.81 -2.77 -48.69
CA GLN A 172 -3.69 -2.48 -47.27
C GLN A 172 -2.92 -3.60 -46.59
N ARG A 173 -1.82 -3.25 -45.92
CA ARG A 173 -1.02 -4.21 -45.14
C ARG A 173 -1.60 -4.37 -43.73
N PRO A 174 -1.51 -5.57 -43.12
CA PRO A 174 -1.81 -5.72 -41.71
C PRO A 174 -0.84 -4.92 -40.84
N ALA A 175 -1.38 -4.33 -39.76
CA ALA A 175 -0.60 -3.62 -38.76
C ALA A 175 0.30 -4.57 -37.94
N ALA A 176 1.34 -4.02 -37.34
CA ALA A 176 2.35 -4.78 -36.59
C ALA A 176 1.77 -5.48 -35.34
N PRO A 177 2.42 -6.55 -34.83
CA PRO A 177 2.17 -7.09 -33.50
C PRO A 177 2.18 -6.02 -32.40
N PHE A 178 1.55 -6.31 -31.26
CA PHE A 178 1.38 -5.31 -30.21
C PHE A 178 2.69 -4.96 -29.50
N THR A 179 2.94 -3.66 -29.38
CA THR A 179 3.79 -3.05 -28.36
C THR A 179 2.94 -2.66 -27.15
N THR A 180 3.58 -2.30 -26.04
CA THR A 180 2.91 -1.76 -24.84
C THR A 180 1.95 -0.60 -25.17
N SER A 181 2.39 0.35 -25.99
CA SER A 181 1.65 1.56 -26.34
C SER A 181 0.49 1.27 -27.29
N SER A 182 0.70 0.45 -28.33
CA SER A 182 -0.36 0.09 -29.28
C SER A 182 -1.42 -0.83 -28.65
N LEU A 183 -1.05 -1.70 -27.69
CA LEU A 183 -2.01 -2.48 -26.92
C LEU A 183 -2.90 -1.58 -26.06
N GLN A 184 -2.32 -0.59 -25.37
CA GLN A 184 -3.08 0.36 -24.56
C GLN A 184 -4.06 1.18 -25.41
N GLN A 185 -3.64 1.63 -26.60
CA GLN A 185 -4.49 2.37 -27.55
C GLN A 185 -5.66 1.51 -28.06
N GLU A 186 -5.40 0.32 -28.61
CA GLU A 186 -6.48 -0.52 -29.14
C GLU A 186 -7.40 -1.05 -28.04
N ALA A 187 -6.90 -1.33 -26.82
CA ALA A 187 -7.73 -1.70 -25.68
C ALA A 187 -8.63 -0.54 -25.21
N TRP A 188 -8.19 0.72 -25.35
CA TRP A 188 -9.05 1.87 -25.12
C TRP A 188 -10.09 2.06 -26.23
N ARG A 189 -9.68 2.00 -27.51
CA ARG A 189 -10.59 2.12 -28.67
C ARG A 189 -11.68 1.06 -28.67
N LYS A 190 -11.28 -0.23 -28.64
CA LYS A 190 -12.17 -1.39 -28.82
C LYS A 190 -12.82 -1.90 -27.54
N LEU A 191 -12.11 -1.82 -26.40
CA LEU A 191 -12.58 -2.44 -25.15
C LEU A 191 -13.07 -1.41 -24.11
N ARG A 192 -12.75 -0.12 -24.30
CA ARG A 192 -12.91 0.98 -23.32
C ARG A 192 -12.20 0.70 -22.00
N PHE A 193 -11.02 0.06 -22.07
CA PHE A 193 -10.17 -0.21 -20.91
C PHE A 193 -9.13 0.89 -20.74
N SER A 194 -9.06 1.51 -19.56
CA SER A 194 -8.00 2.45 -19.21
C SER A 194 -6.63 1.76 -19.15
N THR A 195 -5.56 2.53 -19.34
CA THR A 195 -4.16 2.04 -19.30
C THR A 195 -3.87 1.14 -18.10
N SER A 196 -4.28 1.56 -16.89
CA SER A 196 -4.14 0.80 -15.65
C SER A 196 -4.89 -0.55 -15.69
N LYS A 197 -6.14 -0.58 -16.18
CA LYS A 197 -6.93 -1.80 -16.31
C LYS A 197 -6.31 -2.76 -17.34
N THR A 198 -5.89 -2.24 -18.50
CA THR A 198 -5.24 -3.02 -19.56
C THR A 198 -3.93 -3.65 -19.07
N MET A 199 -3.09 -2.90 -18.37
CA MET A 199 -1.82 -3.43 -17.83
C MET A 199 -2.04 -4.42 -16.68
N MET A 200 -3.02 -4.20 -15.79
CA MET A 200 -3.39 -5.17 -14.75
C MET A 200 -3.87 -6.50 -15.34
N LEU A 201 -4.68 -6.47 -16.40
CA LEU A 201 -5.17 -7.67 -17.07
C LEU A 201 -4.06 -8.38 -17.87
N ALA A 202 -3.19 -7.62 -18.55
CA ALA A 202 -2.04 -8.18 -19.26
C ALA A 202 -1.04 -8.84 -18.31
N GLN A 203 -0.74 -8.22 -17.16
CA GLN A 203 0.08 -8.82 -16.10
C GLN A 203 -0.47 -10.19 -15.65
N GLN A 204 -1.80 -10.33 -15.49
CA GLN A 204 -2.43 -11.59 -15.11
C GLN A 204 -2.33 -12.66 -16.21
N LEU A 205 -2.49 -12.26 -17.48
CA LEU A 205 -2.33 -13.17 -18.63
C LEU A 205 -0.87 -13.62 -18.81
N TYR A 206 0.10 -12.81 -18.38
CA TYR A 206 1.53 -13.14 -18.40
C TYR A 206 1.96 -14.01 -17.20
N GLU A 207 1.63 -13.60 -15.96
CA GLU A 207 1.98 -14.34 -14.72
C GLU A 207 1.37 -15.75 -14.64
N GLY A 208 0.25 -15.97 -15.34
CA GLY A 208 -0.29 -17.29 -15.64
C GLY A 208 -1.68 -17.55 -15.10
N MET A 209 -2.46 -18.30 -15.89
CA MET A 209 -3.82 -18.76 -15.57
C MET A 209 -3.82 -20.27 -15.29
N ASP A 210 -4.72 -20.74 -14.43
CA ASP A 210 -4.87 -22.17 -14.10
C ASP A 210 -5.64 -22.87 -15.24
N MET A 211 -4.91 -23.60 -16.07
CA MET A 211 -5.38 -24.33 -17.25
C MET A 211 -5.85 -25.76 -16.91
N GLY A 212 -6.09 -26.06 -15.64
CA GLY A 212 -6.51 -27.39 -15.19
C GLY A 212 -5.35 -28.38 -15.19
N ASP A 213 -5.34 -29.29 -16.17
CA ASP A 213 -4.36 -30.37 -16.26
C ASP A 213 -2.98 -29.89 -16.76
N GLU A 214 -2.93 -28.83 -17.58
CA GLU A 214 -1.67 -28.15 -17.96
C GLU A 214 -1.09 -27.28 -16.81
N GLY A 215 -1.83 -27.09 -15.71
CA GLY A 215 -1.39 -26.28 -14.57
C GLY A 215 -1.39 -24.77 -14.85
N SER A 216 -0.46 -24.03 -14.23
CA SER A 216 -0.40 -22.56 -14.32
C SER A 216 0.42 -22.12 -15.53
N VAL A 217 -0.23 -21.61 -16.58
CA VAL A 217 0.41 -21.29 -17.86
C VAL A 217 0.29 -19.80 -18.19
N GLY A 218 1.42 -19.17 -18.51
CA GLY A 218 1.45 -17.83 -19.11
C GLY A 218 0.83 -17.86 -20.50
N LEU A 219 -0.24 -17.07 -20.72
CA LEU A 219 -1.01 -17.04 -21.96
C LEU A 219 -0.47 -16.03 -22.97
N ILE A 220 0.19 -14.96 -22.51
CA ILE A 220 0.85 -13.98 -23.38
C ILE A 220 2.33 -13.79 -23.04
N THR A 221 3.12 -13.28 -23.98
CA THR A 221 4.48 -12.78 -23.77
C THR A 221 4.49 -11.49 -22.94
N TYR A 222 5.68 -11.07 -22.50
CA TYR A 222 5.87 -9.94 -21.60
C TYR A 222 5.24 -8.64 -22.14
N MET A 223 4.39 -8.00 -21.33
CA MET A 223 3.53 -6.89 -21.75
C MET A 223 4.18 -5.49 -21.68
N ARG A 224 5.48 -5.39 -21.33
CA ARG A 224 6.25 -4.13 -21.33
C ARG A 224 7.38 -4.16 -22.36
N THR A 225 6.97 -4.25 -23.61
CA THR A 225 7.84 -4.31 -24.79
C THR A 225 7.55 -3.16 -25.75
N ASP A 226 8.59 -2.63 -26.39
CA ASP A 226 8.55 -1.73 -27.54
C ASP A 226 8.79 -2.46 -28.88
N SER A 227 9.18 -3.74 -28.80
CA SER A 227 9.47 -4.62 -29.92
C SER A 227 8.21 -5.00 -30.71
N THR A 228 8.37 -5.15 -32.02
CA THR A 228 7.35 -5.69 -32.93
C THR A 228 7.72 -7.06 -33.51
N THR A 229 8.80 -7.66 -32.98
CA THR A 229 9.37 -8.94 -33.44
C THR A 229 8.60 -10.14 -32.91
N LEU A 230 8.52 -11.21 -33.71
CA LEU A 230 7.96 -12.50 -33.33
C LEU A 230 9.04 -13.58 -33.52
N SER A 231 9.13 -14.52 -32.57
CA SER A 231 10.05 -15.65 -32.63
C SER A 231 9.76 -16.59 -33.80
N SER A 232 10.78 -17.36 -34.21
CA SER A 232 10.62 -18.32 -35.30
C SER A 232 9.53 -19.37 -35.03
N GLN A 233 9.28 -19.72 -33.77
CA GLN A 233 8.15 -20.57 -33.36
C GLN A 233 6.81 -19.88 -33.59
N ALA A 234 6.61 -18.67 -33.07
CA ALA A 234 5.37 -17.93 -33.25
C ALA A 234 5.05 -17.69 -34.74
N LEU A 235 6.06 -17.43 -35.57
CA LEU A 235 5.90 -17.34 -37.02
C LEU A 235 5.48 -18.67 -37.65
N ARG A 236 6.07 -19.81 -37.24
CA ARG A 236 5.65 -21.14 -37.73
C ARG A 236 4.22 -21.48 -37.31
N GLU A 237 3.86 -21.27 -36.04
CA GLU A 237 2.52 -21.52 -35.51
C GLU A 237 1.46 -20.64 -36.20
N ALA A 238 1.74 -19.35 -36.40
CA ALA A 238 0.85 -18.44 -37.11
C ALA A 238 0.59 -18.92 -38.55
N GLN A 239 1.64 -19.24 -39.31
CA GLN A 239 1.50 -19.71 -40.69
C GLN A 239 0.76 -21.06 -40.77
N ALA A 240 1.00 -21.98 -39.83
CA ALA A 240 0.28 -23.25 -39.76
C ALA A 240 -1.22 -23.05 -39.43
N TYR A 241 -1.52 -22.20 -38.45
CA TYR A 241 -2.90 -21.90 -38.04
C TYR A 241 -3.69 -21.19 -39.15
N ILE A 242 -3.07 -20.20 -39.82
CA ILE A 242 -3.70 -19.48 -40.94
C ILE A 242 -4.03 -20.44 -42.09
N ARG A 243 -3.09 -21.29 -42.50
CA ARG A 243 -3.31 -22.27 -43.57
C ARG A 243 -4.38 -23.29 -43.23
N LYS A 244 -4.47 -23.72 -41.96
CA LYS A 244 -5.47 -24.69 -41.48
C LYS A 244 -6.89 -24.11 -41.41
N GLN A 245 -7.04 -22.88 -40.91
CA GLN A 245 -8.37 -22.33 -40.56
C GLN A 245 -8.93 -21.32 -41.56
N TYR A 246 -8.08 -20.63 -42.33
CA TYR A 246 -8.52 -19.57 -43.26
C TYR A 246 -8.26 -19.88 -44.73
N GLY A 247 -7.23 -20.67 -45.03
CA GLY A 247 -6.83 -21.04 -46.39
C GLY A 247 -5.36 -20.72 -46.70
N ALA A 248 -4.80 -21.34 -47.74
CA ALA A 248 -3.41 -21.12 -48.15
C ALA A 248 -3.18 -19.72 -48.73
N GLU A 249 -4.20 -19.14 -49.35
CA GLU A 249 -4.25 -17.80 -49.93
C GLU A 249 -4.22 -16.68 -48.88
N TYR A 250 -4.63 -16.96 -47.64
CA TYR A 250 -4.52 -16.03 -46.52
C TYR A 250 -3.12 -16.05 -45.88
N ALA A 251 -2.29 -17.05 -46.18
CA ALA A 251 -0.93 -17.19 -45.69
C ALA A 251 0.08 -16.60 -46.69
N PRO A 252 0.87 -15.58 -46.32
CA PRO A 252 1.89 -15.03 -47.22
C PRO A 252 2.97 -16.08 -47.53
N LYS A 253 3.58 -15.97 -48.72
CA LYS A 253 4.62 -16.91 -49.19
C LYS A 253 5.84 -16.98 -48.26
N SER A 254 6.14 -15.90 -47.56
CA SER A 254 7.13 -15.79 -46.49
C SER A 254 6.49 -15.12 -45.26
N PRO A 255 6.89 -15.47 -44.02
CA PRO A 255 6.44 -14.77 -42.82
C PRO A 255 6.74 -13.26 -42.88
N ARG A 256 5.97 -12.44 -42.17
CA ARG A 256 6.18 -10.99 -42.13
C ARG A 256 7.07 -10.58 -40.97
N THR A 257 8.12 -9.83 -41.28
CA THR A 257 8.95 -9.12 -40.31
C THR A 257 8.53 -7.65 -40.24
N TYR A 258 8.41 -7.10 -39.03
CA TYR A 258 8.18 -5.69 -38.77
C TYR A 258 9.45 -5.05 -38.21
N LYS A 259 9.71 -3.78 -38.54
CA LYS A 259 10.85 -3.05 -37.97
C LYS A 259 10.41 -2.34 -36.69
N THR A 260 11.04 -2.69 -35.57
CA THR A 260 11.02 -1.90 -34.34
C THR A 260 11.57 -0.49 -34.61
N LYS A 261 11.04 0.53 -33.93
CA LYS A 261 11.33 1.95 -34.22
C LYS A 261 12.44 2.56 -33.37
N SER A 262 12.67 2.02 -32.18
CA SER A 262 13.65 2.45 -31.19
C SER A 262 15.05 1.94 -31.57
N LYS A 263 16.07 2.81 -31.46
CA LYS A 263 17.49 2.42 -31.58
C LYS A 263 18.01 1.65 -30.36
N SER A 264 17.41 1.89 -29.20
CA SER A 264 17.78 1.35 -27.90
C SER A 264 16.85 0.22 -27.41
N ALA A 265 15.97 -0.29 -28.29
CA ALA A 265 15.11 -1.41 -27.97
C ALA A 265 15.97 -2.56 -27.44
N GLN A 266 15.63 -3.10 -26.26
CA GLN A 266 16.39 -4.20 -25.68
C GLN A 266 16.15 -5.45 -26.54
N GLU A 267 17.10 -5.76 -27.44
CA GLU A 267 16.87 -6.63 -28.62
C GLU A 267 16.48 -8.09 -28.30
N ALA A 268 16.52 -8.47 -27.02
CA ALA A 268 16.02 -9.75 -26.49
C ALA A 268 14.48 -9.86 -26.38
N HIS A 269 13.72 -8.78 -26.53
CA HIS A 269 12.26 -8.78 -26.31
C HIS A 269 11.45 -9.09 -27.58
N GLU A 270 10.45 -9.97 -27.44
CA GLU A 270 9.37 -10.16 -28.43
C GLU A 270 8.26 -9.10 -28.26
N ALA A 271 7.38 -9.01 -29.26
CA ALA A 271 6.10 -8.30 -29.14
C ALA A 271 5.12 -8.99 -28.19
N ILE A 272 4.05 -8.29 -27.80
CA ILE A 272 2.94 -8.85 -27.01
C ILE A 272 2.08 -9.73 -27.93
N ARG A 273 2.15 -11.04 -27.70
CA ARG A 273 1.50 -12.12 -28.48
C ARG A 273 0.99 -13.23 -27.55
N PRO A 274 0.11 -14.13 -28.00
CA PRO A 274 -0.09 -15.41 -27.32
C PRO A 274 1.21 -16.20 -27.20
N THR A 275 1.42 -16.90 -26.08
CA THR A 275 2.58 -17.80 -25.91
C THR A 275 2.54 -18.98 -26.88
N SER A 276 1.34 -19.50 -27.14
CA SER A 276 1.05 -20.49 -28.17
C SER A 276 -0.22 -20.08 -28.93
N ILE A 277 -0.16 -20.07 -30.26
CA ILE A 277 -1.23 -19.58 -31.14
C ILE A 277 -2.41 -20.57 -31.29
N PRO A 278 -2.21 -21.91 -31.30
CA PRO A 278 -3.30 -22.89 -31.27
C PRO A 278 -4.27 -22.79 -30.07
N ARG A 279 -3.94 -22.05 -29.00
CA ARG A 279 -4.89 -21.68 -27.94
C ARG A 279 -5.78 -20.53 -28.41
N ASP A 280 -6.77 -20.83 -29.24
CA ASP A 280 -7.75 -19.85 -29.72
C ASP A 280 -8.64 -19.32 -28.56
N PRO A 281 -9.22 -18.11 -28.68
CA PRO A 281 -9.96 -17.49 -27.57
C PRO A 281 -11.20 -18.29 -27.13
N ASP A 282 -11.88 -18.98 -28.06
CA ASP A 282 -13.09 -19.74 -27.77
C ASP A 282 -12.76 -21.02 -26.99
N SER A 283 -11.65 -21.69 -27.34
CA SER A 283 -11.14 -22.88 -26.65
C SER A 283 -10.85 -22.64 -25.16
N ILE A 284 -10.36 -21.44 -24.81
CA ILE A 284 -10.02 -21.06 -23.43
C ILE A 284 -11.06 -20.16 -22.74
N ALA A 285 -12.16 -19.81 -23.42
CA ALA A 285 -13.16 -18.86 -22.95
C ALA A 285 -13.76 -19.21 -21.57
N ARG A 286 -13.85 -20.50 -21.24
CA ARG A 286 -14.38 -21.00 -19.95
C ARG A 286 -13.41 -20.82 -18.77
N LEU A 287 -12.14 -20.55 -19.04
CA LEU A 287 -11.06 -20.43 -18.03
C LEU A 287 -10.75 -18.97 -17.68
N LEU A 288 -11.21 -18.02 -18.50
CA LEU A 288 -10.94 -16.59 -18.37
C LEU A 288 -12.18 -15.81 -17.90
N SER A 289 -11.97 -14.75 -17.12
CA SER A 289 -13.03 -13.77 -16.89
C SER A 289 -13.30 -12.93 -18.15
N ARG A 290 -14.52 -12.39 -18.29
CA ARG A 290 -14.98 -11.63 -19.47
C ARG A 290 -13.98 -10.59 -19.98
N ASP A 291 -13.34 -9.84 -19.09
CA ASP A 291 -12.40 -8.78 -19.48
C ASP A 291 -10.97 -9.32 -19.78
N GLN A 292 -10.55 -10.42 -19.15
CA GLN A 292 -9.31 -11.13 -19.52
C GLN A 292 -9.46 -11.75 -20.91
N LEU A 293 -10.59 -12.40 -21.19
CA LEU A 293 -10.90 -13.00 -22.49
C LEU A 293 -10.92 -11.94 -23.60
N ARG A 294 -11.58 -10.80 -23.38
CA ARG A 294 -11.61 -9.68 -24.35
C ARG A 294 -10.22 -9.11 -24.65
N LEU A 295 -9.33 -9.04 -23.66
CA LEU A 295 -7.95 -8.58 -23.88
C LEU A 295 -7.09 -9.65 -24.57
N TYR A 296 -7.25 -10.93 -24.22
CA TYR A 296 -6.57 -12.03 -24.88
C TYR A 296 -6.98 -12.17 -26.35
N ASP A 297 -8.29 -12.12 -26.63
CA ASP A 297 -8.87 -12.11 -27.98
C ASP A 297 -8.28 -10.99 -28.86
N LEU A 298 -8.21 -9.77 -28.31
CA LEU A 298 -7.57 -8.62 -28.95
C LEU A 298 -6.10 -8.92 -29.32
N ILE A 299 -5.30 -9.43 -28.37
CA ILE A 299 -3.88 -9.78 -28.58
C ILE A 299 -3.71 -10.92 -29.59
N TRP A 300 -4.55 -11.95 -29.52
CA TRP A 300 -4.52 -13.12 -30.39
C TRP A 300 -4.88 -12.76 -31.83
N LYS A 301 -6.01 -12.06 -32.05
CA LYS A 301 -6.45 -11.60 -33.37
C LYS A 301 -5.42 -10.69 -34.02
N ARG A 302 -4.85 -9.75 -33.26
CA ARG A 302 -3.79 -8.85 -33.73
C ARG A 302 -2.54 -9.60 -34.18
N THR A 303 -2.09 -10.58 -33.38
CA THR A 303 -0.91 -11.39 -33.69
C THR A 303 -1.09 -12.17 -34.99
N LEU A 304 -2.22 -12.88 -35.14
CA LEU A 304 -2.51 -13.65 -36.35
C LEU A 304 -2.69 -12.74 -37.58
N ALA A 305 -3.44 -11.64 -37.45
CA ALA A 305 -3.64 -10.69 -38.54
C ALA A 305 -2.32 -10.12 -39.06
N SER A 306 -1.34 -9.84 -38.19
CA SER A 306 0.02 -9.41 -38.56
C SER A 306 0.76 -10.40 -39.46
N GLN A 307 0.32 -11.66 -39.53
CA GLN A 307 0.93 -12.72 -40.34
C GLN A 307 0.06 -13.18 -41.51
N MET A 308 -1.11 -12.56 -41.73
CA MET A 308 -1.99 -12.84 -42.87
C MET A 308 -1.60 -12.04 -44.13
N ALA A 309 -2.19 -12.37 -45.27
CA ALA A 309 -2.03 -11.68 -46.55
C ALA A 309 -2.60 -10.24 -46.55
N ASP A 310 -2.13 -9.40 -47.48
CA ASP A 310 -2.61 -8.01 -47.65
C ASP A 310 -4.10 -8.02 -48.03
N ALA A 311 -4.86 -7.04 -47.56
CA ALA A 311 -6.20 -6.80 -48.09
C ALA A 311 -6.09 -6.06 -49.42
N LEU A 312 -6.81 -6.53 -50.45
CA LEU A 312 -6.82 -5.92 -51.78
C LEU A 312 -8.16 -5.21 -51.98
N LEU A 313 -8.10 -3.90 -52.17
CA LEU A 313 -9.26 -3.06 -52.47
C LEU A 313 -9.05 -2.43 -53.83
N ASP A 314 -9.96 -2.65 -54.77
CA ASP A 314 -9.97 -1.87 -56.00
C ASP A 314 -10.71 -0.56 -55.69
N SER A 315 -9.97 0.55 -55.71
CA SER A 315 -10.48 1.89 -55.45
C SER A 315 -10.71 2.59 -56.79
N THR A 316 -11.94 3.02 -57.02
CA THR A 316 -12.37 3.71 -58.24
C THR A 316 -12.66 5.16 -57.93
N SER A 317 -11.88 6.07 -58.53
CA SER A 317 -12.21 7.50 -58.57
C SER A 317 -12.91 7.79 -59.88
N VAL A 318 -14.08 8.42 -59.80
CA VAL A 318 -14.85 8.90 -60.95
C VAL A 318 -14.86 10.42 -60.90
N ASP A 319 -14.32 11.06 -61.93
CA ASP A 319 -14.39 12.51 -62.13
C ASP A 319 -15.55 12.80 -63.10
N ILE A 320 -16.40 13.76 -62.73
CA ILE A 320 -17.67 14.04 -63.38
C ILE A 320 -17.73 15.54 -63.70
N ASP A 321 -17.82 15.88 -64.97
CA ASP A 321 -17.99 17.26 -65.42
C ASP A 321 -19.49 17.62 -65.40
N ALA A 322 -19.82 18.71 -64.69
CA ALA A 322 -21.15 19.30 -64.65
C ALA A 322 -21.12 20.64 -65.41
N SER A 323 -21.85 20.71 -66.52
CA SER A 323 -21.92 21.91 -67.38
C SER A 323 -23.23 22.65 -67.15
N THR A 324 -23.16 23.92 -66.79
CA THR A 324 -24.34 24.73 -66.41
C THR A 324 -24.88 25.54 -67.59
N THR A 325 -26.13 26.00 -67.48
CA THR A 325 -26.77 26.86 -68.48
C THR A 325 -26.19 28.28 -68.53
N SER A 326 -25.46 28.71 -67.49
CA SER A 326 -24.71 29.97 -67.45
C SER A 326 -23.36 29.91 -68.17
N GLY A 327 -22.92 28.73 -68.61
CA GLY A 327 -21.63 28.51 -69.27
C GLY A 327 -20.47 28.20 -68.32
N ASN A 328 -20.73 28.09 -67.00
CA ASN A 328 -19.76 27.55 -66.07
C ASN A 328 -19.60 26.03 -66.25
N ALA A 329 -18.44 25.52 -65.84
CA ALA A 329 -18.20 24.09 -65.77
C ALA A 329 -17.53 23.72 -64.44
N TYR A 330 -18.15 22.80 -63.73
CA TYR A 330 -17.71 22.28 -62.44
C TYR A 330 -17.25 20.82 -62.59
N MET A 331 -16.41 20.36 -61.68
CA MET A 331 -15.99 18.97 -61.57
C MET A 331 -16.36 18.43 -60.19
N PHE A 332 -17.20 17.40 -60.20
CA PHE A 332 -17.53 16.55 -59.06
C PHE A 332 -16.61 15.34 -59.03
N ARG A 333 -16.41 14.77 -57.84
CA ARG A 333 -15.65 13.52 -57.65
C ARG A 333 -16.42 12.55 -56.76
N ALA A 334 -16.55 11.31 -57.23
CA ALA A 334 -16.98 10.18 -56.42
C ALA A 334 -15.81 9.21 -56.23
N THR A 335 -15.68 8.62 -55.04
CA THR A 335 -14.65 7.62 -54.73
C THR A 335 -15.25 6.39 -54.07
N GLY A 336 -15.33 5.29 -54.79
CA GLY A 336 -15.72 3.98 -54.26
C GLY A 336 -14.49 3.14 -53.90
N SER A 337 -14.68 2.13 -53.05
CA SER A 337 -13.73 1.04 -52.89
C SER A 337 -14.45 -0.30 -52.79
N VAL A 338 -13.93 -1.32 -53.49
CA VAL A 338 -14.50 -2.67 -53.53
C VAL A 338 -13.45 -3.64 -53.01
N LEU A 339 -13.76 -4.32 -51.91
CA LEU A 339 -12.88 -5.31 -51.29
C LEU A 339 -12.79 -6.58 -52.16
N LYS A 340 -11.79 -6.65 -53.04
CA LYS A 340 -11.54 -7.82 -53.91
C LYS A 340 -11.01 -9.02 -53.13
N PHE A 341 -10.21 -8.79 -52.09
CA PHE A 341 -9.74 -9.84 -51.19
C PHE A 341 -9.60 -9.30 -49.77
N PRO A 342 -10.25 -9.91 -48.75
CA PRO A 342 -10.25 -9.38 -47.39
C PRO A 342 -8.89 -9.50 -46.69
N GLY A 343 -8.06 -10.50 -47.03
CA GLY A 343 -6.78 -10.76 -46.35
C GLY A 343 -6.93 -10.75 -44.83
N PHE A 344 -6.08 -10.00 -44.15
CA PHE A 344 -6.13 -9.82 -42.70
C PHE A 344 -7.45 -9.21 -42.16
N ARG A 345 -8.20 -8.43 -42.97
CA ARG A 345 -9.49 -7.81 -42.54
C ARG A 345 -10.55 -8.85 -42.16
N ARG A 346 -10.38 -10.12 -42.58
CA ARG A 346 -11.23 -11.25 -42.17
C ARG A 346 -11.11 -11.57 -40.66
N LEU A 347 -10.05 -11.09 -39.99
CA LEU A 347 -9.78 -11.35 -38.57
C LEU A 347 -9.63 -10.07 -37.73
N TYR A 348 -9.05 -9.00 -38.29
CA TYR A 348 -8.78 -7.78 -37.53
C TYR A 348 -8.85 -6.51 -38.39
N LEU A 349 -9.38 -5.43 -37.80
CA LEU A 349 -9.25 -4.05 -38.26
C LEU A 349 -8.76 -3.19 -37.09
N GLU A 350 -7.83 -2.26 -37.33
CA GLU A 350 -7.62 -1.14 -36.41
C GLU A 350 -8.79 -0.16 -36.55
N ASP A 351 -9.23 0.45 -35.44
CA ASP A 351 -10.16 1.58 -35.53
C ASP A 351 -9.36 2.86 -35.74
N VAL A 352 -9.74 3.67 -36.74
CA VAL A 352 -9.07 4.93 -37.03
C VAL A 352 -9.58 6.00 -36.07
N ASP A 353 -8.68 6.80 -35.48
CA ASP A 353 -9.05 7.85 -34.52
C ASP A 353 -10.01 8.91 -35.09
N ASP A 354 -10.17 9.02 -36.41
CA ASP A 354 -11.09 9.97 -37.06
C ASP A 354 -11.93 9.33 -38.18
N SER A 355 -12.76 8.33 -37.87
CA SER A 355 -13.82 7.85 -38.76
C SER A 355 -15.19 8.50 -38.46
N SER A 356 -15.43 9.69 -39.00
CA SER A 356 -16.77 10.01 -39.50
C SER A 356 -16.96 9.25 -40.81
N ASP A 357 -18.06 8.51 -40.94
CA ASP A 357 -18.56 7.93 -42.20
C ASP A 357 -17.67 6.92 -42.94
N GLU A 358 -16.98 6.01 -42.23
CA GLU A 358 -16.53 4.74 -42.86
C GLU A 358 -17.72 3.85 -43.31
N GLY A 359 -18.95 4.17 -42.89
CA GLY A 359 -20.17 3.49 -43.33
C GLY A 359 -20.61 3.82 -44.76
N ASP A 360 -20.14 4.92 -45.35
CA ASP A 360 -20.65 5.43 -46.64
C ASP A 360 -19.68 5.20 -47.82
N GLN A 361 -18.82 4.17 -47.75
CA GLN A 361 -18.09 3.65 -48.91
C GLN A 361 -19.04 2.90 -49.86
N ALA A 362 -19.89 3.66 -50.54
CA ALA A 362 -20.85 3.15 -51.49
C ALA A 362 -20.16 2.39 -52.64
N LEU A 363 -20.70 1.21 -52.97
CA LEU A 363 -20.41 0.53 -54.24
C LEU A 363 -20.92 1.38 -55.39
N LEU A 364 -20.01 2.08 -56.07
CA LEU A 364 -20.28 2.75 -57.33
C LEU A 364 -20.75 1.73 -58.38
N PRO A 365 -21.69 2.09 -59.27
CA PRO A 365 -22.06 1.24 -60.40
C PRO A 365 -20.90 1.08 -61.38
N GLU A 366 -20.99 0.12 -62.30
CA GLU A 366 -20.11 0.10 -63.47
C GLU A 366 -20.44 1.30 -64.38
N MET A 367 -19.39 1.95 -64.87
CA MET A 367 -19.43 3.26 -65.53
C MET A 367 -18.33 3.35 -66.58
N LYS A 368 -18.56 4.14 -67.62
CA LYS A 368 -17.60 4.46 -68.67
C LYS A 368 -17.40 5.97 -68.77
N GLU A 369 -16.26 6.35 -69.36
CA GLU A 369 -16.05 7.73 -69.77
C GLU A 369 -17.10 8.11 -70.82
N ASP A 370 -17.52 9.37 -70.82
CA ASP A 370 -18.64 9.92 -71.61
C ASP A 370 -20.07 9.46 -71.25
N ASP A 371 -20.28 8.58 -70.25
CA ASP A 371 -21.64 8.26 -69.77
C ASP A 371 -22.38 9.51 -69.25
N VAL A 372 -23.68 9.63 -69.58
CA VAL A 372 -24.55 10.73 -69.16
C VAL A 372 -25.34 10.34 -67.90
N LEU A 373 -25.29 11.22 -66.90
CA LEU A 373 -25.86 11.01 -65.58
C LEU A 373 -27.08 11.90 -65.34
N LYS A 374 -28.07 11.34 -64.66
CA LYS A 374 -29.25 12.06 -64.19
C LYS A 374 -29.00 12.56 -62.76
N CYS A 375 -29.15 13.85 -62.52
CA CYS A 375 -29.17 14.38 -61.16
C CYS A 375 -30.54 14.12 -60.52
N LEU A 376 -30.54 13.58 -59.30
CA LEU A 376 -31.72 13.33 -58.47
C LEU A 376 -31.91 14.41 -57.39
N GLY A 377 -30.85 15.17 -57.08
CA GLY A 377 -30.86 16.23 -56.08
C GLY A 377 -29.45 16.72 -55.74
N LEU A 378 -29.38 17.93 -55.18
CA LEU A 378 -28.17 18.53 -54.63
C LEU A 378 -28.34 18.71 -53.11
N ASP A 379 -27.35 18.29 -52.36
CA ASP A 379 -27.36 18.22 -50.89
C ASP A 379 -26.26 19.14 -50.33
N PRO A 380 -26.56 20.44 -50.10
CA PRO A 380 -25.63 21.40 -49.54
C PRO A 380 -25.55 21.23 -48.01
N LYS A 381 -24.36 20.91 -47.51
CA LYS A 381 -24.10 20.64 -46.09
C LYS A 381 -23.24 21.74 -45.48
N GLN A 382 -23.73 22.32 -44.39
CA GLN A 382 -22.95 23.19 -43.52
C GLN A 382 -21.98 22.35 -42.68
N HIS A 383 -20.73 22.81 -42.58
CA HIS A 383 -19.71 22.26 -41.70
C HIS A 383 -18.99 23.40 -40.98
N PHE A 384 -18.31 23.06 -39.90
CA PHE A 384 -17.36 23.95 -39.22
C PHE A 384 -16.01 23.28 -39.15
N THR A 385 -14.93 24.04 -39.32
CA THR A 385 -13.59 23.53 -39.02
C THR A 385 -13.54 23.17 -37.54
N GLN A 386 -13.07 21.96 -37.22
CA GLN A 386 -13.04 21.48 -35.84
C GLN A 386 -11.73 21.87 -35.15
N PRO A 387 -11.75 22.21 -33.83
CA PRO A 387 -10.54 22.47 -33.07
C PRO A 387 -9.66 21.20 -33.00
N PRO A 388 -8.35 21.32 -32.77
CA PRO A 388 -7.48 20.16 -32.61
C PRO A 388 -8.01 19.30 -31.44
N PRO A 389 -8.30 18.00 -31.66
CA PRO A 389 -8.99 17.20 -30.66
C PRO A 389 -8.18 17.06 -29.37
N ARG A 390 -8.87 17.03 -28.22
CA ARG A 390 -8.23 16.90 -26.90
C ARG A 390 -7.41 15.61 -26.78
N THR A 391 -6.44 15.65 -25.88
CA THR A 391 -5.53 14.55 -25.53
C THR A 391 -6.23 13.50 -24.66
N ASP A 392 -6.28 12.26 -25.16
CA ASP A 392 -6.65 11.10 -24.37
C ASP A 392 -5.42 10.54 -23.64
N THR A 393 -5.65 9.77 -22.58
CA THR A 393 -4.67 9.01 -21.80
C THR A 393 -3.85 8.00 -22.61
N THR A 394 -4.26 7.71 -23.86
CA THR A 394 -3.57 6.77 -24.77
C THR A 394 -3.12 7.37 -26.11
N SER A 395 -3.71 8.49 -26.57
CA SER A 395 -3.25 9.23 -27.76
C SER A 395 -3.81 10.66 -27.86
N PRO A 396 -3.15 11.58 -28.60
CA PRO A 396 -3.47 13.01 -28.53
C PRO A 396 -4.74 13.49 -29.26
N LYS A 397 -5.69 12.61 -29.62
CA LYS A 397 -6.78 12.95 -30.56
C LYS A 397 -8.09 12.15 -30.39
N ARG A 398 -8.99 12.57 -29.49
CA ARG A 398 -10.48 12.64 -29.64
C ARG A 398 -11.19 12.93 -28.30
N PRO A 399 -12.48 13.36 -28.29
CA PRO A 399 -13.12 13.86 -27.08
C PRO A 399 -13.56 12.75 -26.09
N GLY A 400 -12.63 12.30 -25.26
CA GLY A 400 -12.87 11.52 -24.03
C GLY A 400 -12.05 12.05 -22.84
N ALA A 401 -11.72 13.34 -22.87
CA ALA A 401 -10.41 13.82 -22.46
C ALA A 401 -10.37 14.63 -21.15
N SER A 402 -9.20 14.59 -20.51
CA SER A 402 -8.89 15.37 -19.31
C SER A 402 -8.65 16.85 -19.65
N ARG A 403 -9.64 17.71 -19.41
CA ARG A 403 -9.41 19.17 -19.34
C ARG A 403 -8.46 19.47 -18.17
N PRO A 404 -7.40 20.28 -18.35
CA PRO A 404 -6.49 20.61 -17.25
C PRO A 404 -7.21 21.47 -16.21
N PRO A 405 -7.07 21.19 -14.90
CA PRO A 405 -7.64 22.07 -13.87
C PRO A 405 -6.92 23.43 -13.85
N PRO A 406 -7.54 24.53 -13.39
CA PRO A 406 -6.91 25.84 -13.34
C PRO A 406 -5.55 25.85 -12.62
N SER A 407 -5.44 25.14 -11.50
CA SER A 407 -4.17 24.98 -10.77
C SER A 407 -3.12 24.14 -11.52
N GLY A 408 -3.54 23.28 -12.45
CA GLY A 408 -2.65 22.59 -13.38
C GLY A 408 -2.08 23.52 -14.45
N ILE A 409 -2.87 24.49 -14.92
CA ILE A 409 -2.41 25.56 -15.82
C ILE A 409 -1.40 26.45 -15.08
N THR A 410 -1.72 26.93 -13.86
CA THR A 410 -0.80 27.74 -13.05
C THR A 410 0.52 27.00 -12.73
N VAL A 411 0.47 25.71 -12.43
CA VAL A 411 1.68 24.87 -12.24
C VAL A 411 2.47 24.75 -13.54
N CYS A 412 1.79 24.55 -14.69
CA CYS A 412 2.45 24.47 -15.98
C CYS A 412 3.19 25.76 -16.34
N ASP A 413 2.57 26.93 -16.10
CA ASP A 413 3.18 28.22 -16.42
C ASP A 413 4.35 28.56 -15.49
N LEU A 414 4.20 28.33 -14.19
CA LEU A 414 5.29 28.46 -13.22
C LEU A 414 6.51 27.61 -13.63
N LEU A 415 6.27 26.37 -14.04
CA LEU A 415 7.35 25.46 -14.45
C LEU A 415 7.91 25.81 -15.83
N ASN A 416 7.09 26.23 -16.81
CA ASN A 416 7.55 26.67 -18.13
C ASN A 416 8.46 27.90 -18.04
N GLN A 417 8.15 28.84 -17.14
CA GLN A 417 8.91 30.08 -16.96
C GLN A 417 10.24 29.87 -16.23
N ASN A 418 10.30 28.95 -15.25
CA ASN A 418 11.44 28.81 -14.33
C ASN A 418 12.26 27.52 -14.52
N PHE A 419 11.71 26.53 -15.23
CA PHE A 419 12.34 25.24 -15.50
C PHE A 419 12.12 24.80 -16.95
N PRO A 420 12.47 25.63 -17.96
CA PRO A 420 12.15 25.38 -19.36
C PRO A 420 12.70 24.04 -19.86
N ASP A 421 13.89 23.62 -19.40
CA ASP A 421 14.50 22.34 -19.77
C ASP A 421 13.73 21.14 -19.21
N ILE A 422 13.35 21.17 -17.93
CA ILE A 422 12.52 20.12 -17.30
C ILE A 422 11.14 20.03 -17.99
N MET A 423 10.64 21.14 -18.52
CA MET A 423 9.37 21.22 -19.26
C MET A 423 9.51 20.96 -20.77
N ASN A 424 10.73 20.72 -21.27
CA ASN A 424 11.00 20.46 -22.68
C ASN A 424 10.92 18.96 -22.96
N ALA A 425 10.05 18.57 -23.90
CA ALA A 425 9.89 17.19 -24.32
C ALA A 425 11.16 16.63 -24.99
N GLY A 426 11.93 17.46 -25.71
CA GLY A 426 13.20 17.08 -26.31
C GLY A 426 14.30 16.83 -25.28
N PHE A 427 14.39 17.67 -24.24
CA PHE A 427 15.27 17.43 -23.10
C PHE A 427 14.87 16.14 -22.35
N THR A 428 13.58 15.95 -22.10
CA THR A 428 13.07 14.73 -21.46
C THR A 428 13.34 13.47 -22.29
N ALA A 429 13.31 13.55 -23.62
CA ALA A 429 13.71 12.48 -24.53
C ALA A 429 15.23 12.22 -24.47
N GLN A 430 16.06 13.27 -24.54
CA GLN A 430 17.51 13.16 -24.37
C GLN A 430 17.86 12.49 -23.02
N MET A 431 17.16 12.82 -21.93
CA MET A 431 17.38 12.13 -20.64
C MET A 431 17.01 10.65 -20.65
N GLU A 432 16.14 10.18 -21.54
CA GLU A 432 15.87 8.74 -21.71
C GLU A 432 16.92 8.09 -22.63
N GLU A 433 17.41 8.80 -23.67
CA GLU A 433 18.54 8.38 -24.49
C GLU A 433 19.84 8.27 -23.65
N ASP A 434 20.12 9.24 -22.78
CA ASP A 434 21.22 9.23 -21.81
C ASP A 434 21.15 8.02 -20.85
N LEU A 435 19.93 7.64 -20.43
CA LEU A 435 19.71 6.44 -19.61
C LEU A 435 19.94 5.16 -20.42
N ASP A 436 19.67 5.18 -21.72
CA ASP A 436 19.92 4.06 -22.63
C ASP A 436 21.41 3.98 -23.03
N GLU A 437 22.15 5.09 -23.09
CA GLU A 437 23.62 5.10 -23.18
C GLU A 437 24.27 4.50 -21.94
N ILE A 438 23.79 4.86 -20.74
CA ILE A 438 24.22 4.23 -19.48
C ILE A 438 23.88 2.74 -19.49
N ALA A 439 22.70 2.35 -19.97
CA ALA A 439 22.27 0.95 -20.09
C ALA A 439 23.17 0.13 -21.05
N GLN A 440 23.73 0.76 -22.08
CA GLN A 440 24.68 0.15 -23.03
C GLN A 440 26.14 0.20 -22.53
N GLY A 441 26.43 0.90 -21.43
CA GLY A 441 27.79 1.13 -20.94
C GLY A 441 28.57 2.21 -21.72
N ASN A 442 27.89 2.98 -22.58
CA ASN A 442 28.50 4.04 -23.39
C ASN A 442 28.72 5.36 -22.62
N ARG A 443 28.05 5.54 -21.46
CA ARG A 443 28.15 6.73 -20.62
C ARG A 443 28.18 6.39 -19.13
N GLU A 444 28.96 7.13 -18.35
CA GLU A 444 29.00 6.98 -16.89
C GLU A 444 27.83 7.71 -16.21
N TRP A 445 27.25 7.06 -15.19
CA TRP A 445 26.00 7.53 -14.58
C TRP A 445 26.17 8.63 -13.52
N VAL A 446 27.27 8.60 -12.75
CA VAL A 446 27.52 9.61 -11.70
C VAL A 446 27.86 10.98 -12.31
N PRO A 447 28.70 11.10 -13.36
CA PRO A 447 28.91 12.36 -14.07
C PRO A 447 27.61 12.95 -14.63
N MET A 448 26.78 12.15 -15.31
CA MET A 448 25.49 12.59 -15.87
C MET A 448 24.53 13.15 -14.81
N LEU A 449 24.44 12.52 -13.63
CA LEU A 449 23.68 13.07 -12.50
C LEU A 449 24.28 14.37 -11.94
N GLY A 450 25.60 14.52 -11.99
CA GLY A 450 26.31 15.75 -11.60
C GLY A 450 26.03 16.90 -12.56
N GLU A 451 26.19 16.66 -13.87
CA GLU A 451 25.87 17.58 -14.97
C GLU A 451 24.43 18.10 -14.83
N PHE A 452 23.47 17.18 -14.70
CA PHE A 452 22.07 17.52 -14.49
C PHE A 452 21.84 18.36 -13.22
N TYR A 453 22.37 17.90 -12.08
CA TYR A 453 22.02 18.49 -10.79
C TYR A 453 22.60 19.89 -10.61
N GLN A 454 23.76 20.22 -11.18
CA GLN A 454 24.37 21.55 -11.09
C GLN A 454 23.48 22.66 -11.70
N GLY A 455 23.00 22.44 -12.93
CA GLY A 455 22.07 23.38 -13.57
C GLY A 455 20.72 23.41 -12.83
N PHE A 456 20.16 22.24 -12.55
CA PHE A 456 18.86 22.11 -11.91
C PHE A 456 18.81 22.74 -10.49
N SER A 457 19.85 22.62 -9.67
CA SER A 457 19.85 23.22 -8.33
C SER A 457 19.79 24.75 -8.38
N LYS A 458 20.47 25.38 -9.37
CA LYS A 458 20.47 26.84 -9.55
C LYS A 458 19.07 27.35 -9.90
N SER A 459 18.38 26.72 -10.85
CA SER A 459 16.99 27.09 -11.19
C SER A 459 16.01 26.87 -10.02
N VAL A 460 16.26 25.88 -9.17
CA VAL A 460 15.45 25.66 -7.95
C VAL A 460 15.64 26.80 -6.94
N GLU A 461 16.85 27.33 -6.81
CA GLU A 461 17.15 28.47 -5.94
C GLU A 461 16.58 29.78 -6.51
N GLU A 462 16.72 30.04 -7.81
CA GLU A 462 16.10 31.19 -8.48
C GLU A 462 14.56 31.16 -8.36
N ALA A 463 13.94 29.99 -8.50
CA ALA A 463 12.51 29.80 -8.28
C ALA A 463 12.07 29.85 -6.80
N MET A 464 12.99 29.95 -5.83
CA MET A 464 12.63 30.22 -4.43
C MET A 464 12.30 31.69 -4.16
N ASP A 465 12.62 32.62 -5.06
CA ASP A 465 12.47 34.06 -4.82
C ASP A 465 11.35 34.73 -5.63
N ILE A 466 10.90 34.13 -6.75
CA ILE A 466 9.80 34.63 -7.60
C ILE A 466 8.50 34.98 -6.83
N PRO A 467 7.67 35.94 -7.28
CA PRO A 467 6.40 36.25 -6.64
C PRO A 467 5.44 35.05 -6.51
N ARG A 468 4.51 35.13 -5.55
CA ARG A 468 3.44 34.14 -5.40
C ARG A 468 2.41 34.30 -6.52
N MET A 469 2.26 33.29 -7.37
CA MET A 469 1.20 33.20 -8.36
C MET A 469 -0.10 32.78 -7.66
N LYS A 470 -1.20 33.47 -7.94
CA LYS A 470 -2.55 33.00 -7.55
C LYS A 470 -3.06 32.04 -8.62
N VAL A 471 -3.78 31.01 -8.21
CA VAL A 471 -4.68 30.29 -9.12
C VAL A 471 -5.91 31.17 -9.34
N GLU A 472 -6.24 31.48 -10.58
CA GLU A 472 -7.44 32.28 -10.92
C GLU A 472 -8.73 31.48 -10.66
N ASP A 473 -9.78 32.16 -10.21
CA ASP A 473 -11.11 31.56 -10.02
C ASP A 473 -11.75 31.34 -11.41
N GLU A 474 -12.35 30.15 -11.62
CA GLU A 474 -12.91 29.79 -12.93
C GLU A 474 -14.19 30.61 -13.23
N LEU A 475 -14.14 31.48 -14.24
CA LEU A 475 -15.30 32.23 -14.70
C LEU A 475 -16.36 31.31 -15.33
N THR A 476 -17.62 31.74 -15.25
CA THR A 476 -18.76 31.04 -15.87
C THR A 476 -19.60 32.01 -16.68
N ASP A 477 -20.36 31.47 -17.63
CA ASP A 477 -21.28 32.23 -18.50
C ASP A 477 -22.50 32.81 -17.75
N GLN A 478 -22.63 32.55 -16.45
CA GLN A 478 -23.69 33.12 -15.63
C GLN A 478 -23.34 34.53 -15.18
N MET A 479 -24.17 35.51 -15.55
CA MET A 479 -24.09 36.88 -15.07
C MET A 479 -24.75 37.05 -13.70
N CYS A 480 -24.29 38.04 -12.94
CA CYS A 480 -24.82 38.40 -11.64
C CYS A 480 -26.15 39.17 -11.77
N GLU A 481 -27.21 38.71 -11.10
CA GLU A 481 -28.53 39.38 -11.11
C GLU A 481 -28.54 40.73 -10.37
N GLU A 482 -27.56 41.01 -9.51
CA GLU A 482 -27.46 42.29 -8.77
C GLU A 482 -26.69 43.39 -9.52
N CYS A 483 -25.81 43.04 -10.48
CA CYS A 483 -24.92 44.02 -11.11
C CYS A 483 -24.36 43.65 -12.49
N GLU A 484 -24.92 42.62 -13.14
CA GLU A 484 -24.61 42.16 -14.51
C GLU A 484 -23.16 41.74 -14.81
N ARG A 485 -22.24 41.82 -13.84
CA ARG A 485 -20.87 41.30 -13.95
C ARG A 485 -20.86 39.75 -13.94
N PRO A 486 -19.92 39.06 -14.62
CA PRO A 486 -19.83 37.60 -14.61
C PRO A 486 -19.67 36.99 -13.20
N MET A 487 -20.10 35.73 -13.02
CA MET A 487 -19.89 34.96 -11.80
C MET A 487 -18.75 33.94 -11.96
N ALA A 488 -17.97 33.76 -10.89
CA ALA A 488 -16.82 32.85 -10.83
C ALA A 488 -17.03 31.72 -9.81
N ILE A 489 -16.54 30.52 -10.09
CA ILE A 489 -16.56 29.35 -9.20
C ILE A 489 -15.50 29.52 -8.11
N LYS A 490 -15.95 29.76 -6.88
CA LYS A 490 -15.12 29.83 -5.67
C LYS A 490 -15.42 28.64 -4.76
N MET A 491 -14.47 28.27 -3.90
CA MET A 491 -14.69 27.24 -2.87
C MET A 491 -15.07 27.87 -1.53
N GLY A 492 -16.19 27.44 -0.98
CA GLY A 492 -16.61 27.73 0.38
C GLY A 492 -16.43 26.52 1.30
N ARG A 493 -16.78 26.69 2.58
CA ARG A 493 -16.76 25.61 3.60
C ARG A 493 -17.57 24.37 3.18
N PHE A 494 -18.56 24.53 2.30
CA PHE A 494 -19.53 23.52 1.91
C PHE A 494 -19.33 22.95 0.49
N GLY A 495 -18.29 23.41 -0.24
CA GLY A 495 -18.03 23.03 -1.63
C GLY A 495 -18.01 24.23 -2.59
N PRO A 496 -18.12 24.01 -3.91
CA PRO A 496 -18.09 25.07 -4.90
C PRO A 496 -19.35 25.93 -4.86
N PHE A 497 -19.19 27.22 -5.07
CA PHE A 497 -20.28 28.19 -5.19
C PHE A 497 -19.90 29.28 -6.21
N LEU A 498 -20.89 29.82 -6.89
CA LEU A 498 -20.72 30.98 -7.76
C LEU A 498 -20.70 32.24 -6.91
N SER A 499 -19.72 33.11 -7.16
CA SER A 499 -19.59 34.44 -6.56
C SER A 499 -19.56 35.47 -7.67
N CYS A 500 -20.23 36.60 -7.49
CA CYS A 500 -20.01 37.75 -8.37
C CYS A 500 -18.53 38.14 -8.41
N THR A 501 -18.02 38.46 -9.61
CA THR A 501 -16.66 39.02 -9.80
C THR A 501 -16.52 40.41 -9.19
N GLY A 502 -17.62 41.14 -9.00
CA GLY A 502 -17.66 42.45 -8.33
C GLY A 502 -17.54 42.44 -6.81
N PHE A 503 -17.20 41.32 -6.17
CA PHE A 503 -16.92 41.29 -4.73
C PHE A 503 -15.66 42.12 -4.40
N PRO A 504 -15.68 43.00 -3.37
CA PRO A 504 -16.65 43.09 -2.26
C PRO A 504 -17.83 44.04 -2.48
N GLU A 505 -17.88 44.77 -3.60
CA GLU A 505 -18.88 45.79 -3.94
C GLU A 505 -20.28 45.15 -4.11
N CYS A 506 -20.34 44.08 -4.91
CA CYS A 506 -21.49 43.20 -5.04
C CYS A 506 -21.20 41.89 -4.28
N ARG A 507 -22.14 41.47 -3.42
CA ARG A 507 -21.99 40.28 -2.56
C ARG A 507 -22.78 39.07 -3.05
N SER A 508 -23.46 39.17 -4.20
CA SER A 508 -24.22 38.08 -4.78
C SER A 508 -23.44 36.79 -4.90
N SER A 509 -24.06 35.70 -4.46
CA SER A 509 -23.50 34.36 -4.54
C SER A 509 -24.61 33.30 -4.64
N LYS A 510 -24.33 32.21 -5.36
CA LYS A 510 -25.28 31.14 -5.68
C LYS A 510 -24.61 29.76 -5.51
N PRO A 511 -25.34 28.69 -5.12
CA PRO A 511 -24.78 27.35 -5.10
C PRO A 511 -24.38 26.87 -6.51
N TYR A 512 -23.15 26.40 -6.69
CA TYR A 512 -22.72 25.78 -7.95
C TYR A 512 -23.12 24.30 -7.93
N ARG A 513 -23.82 23.84 -8.98
CA ARG A 513 -24.21 22.44 -9.14
C ARG A 513 -23.28 21.80 -10.16
N ILE A 514 -22.68 20.67 -9.82
CA ILE A 514 -21.74 19.98 -10.71
C ILE A 514 -22.57 19.16 -11.73
N PRO A 515 -22.44 19.39 -13.05
CA PRO A 515 -23.11 18.56 -14.06
C PRO A 515 -22.47 17.17 -14.09
N THR A 516 -23.26 16.11 -14.21
CA THR A 516 -22.72 14.74 -14.26
C THR A 516 -22.48 14.20 -15.67
N GLY A 517 -22.87 14.95 -16.71
CA GLY A 517 -22.70 14.56 -18.11
C GLY A 517 -23.61 13.41 -18.55
N ALA A 518 -24.69 13.15 -17.81
CA ALA A 518 -25.69 12.14 -18.12
C ALA A 518 -27.09 12.77 -18.14
N ASN A 519 -27.85 12.49 -19.20
CA ASN A 519 -29.24 12.96 -19.34
C ASN A 519 -30.18 12.12 -18.47
N CYS A 520 -31.26 12.73 -17.98
CA CYS A 520 -32.32 12.00 -17.29
C CYS A 520 -33.12 11.14 -18.29
N PRO A 521 -33.13 9.79 -18.19
CA PRO A 521 -33.77 8.90 -19.16
C PRO A 521 -35.32 8.94 -19.15
N ARG A 522 -35.92 9.95 -18.51
CA ARG A 522 -37.36 10.18 -18.40
C ARG A 522 -37.82 11.56 -18.89
N CYS A 523 -36.91 12.53 -19.02
CA CYS A 523 -37.21 13.89 -19.47
C CYS A 523 -36.05 14.59 -20.21
N ASP A 524 -35.00 13.85 -20.54
CA ASP A 524 -33.77 14.24 -21.27
C ASP A 524 -32.92 15.40 -20.70
N GLY A 525 -33.42 16.14 -19.70
CA GLY A 525 -32.66 17.19 -19.02
C GLY A 525 -31.47 16.67 -18.19
N ASP A 526 -30.41 17.48 -18.10
CA ASP A 526 -29.15 17.16 -17.42
C ASP A 526 -29.32 16.70 -15.96
N LEU A 527 -28.69 15.58 -15.60
CA LEU A 527 -28.53 15.18 -14.20
C LEU A 527 -27.40 15.98 -13.55
N VAL A 528 -27.75 16.80 -12.56
CA VAL A 528 -26.80 17.57 -11.75
C VAL A 528 -26.64 16.96 -10.35
N GLN A 529 -25.40 16.97 -9.87
CA GLN A 529 -24.99 16.49 -8.55
C GLN A 529 -25.34 17.53 -7.48
N ARG A 530 -26.14 17.15 -6.48
CA ARG A 530 -26.48 17.98 -5.31
C ARG A 530 -26.14 17.25 -4.02
N ARG A 531 -25.21 17.79 -3.23
CA ARG A 531 -25.02 17.36 -1.85
C ARG A 531 -26.22 17.70 -0.98
N GLY A 532 -26.68 16.73 -0.20
CA GLY A 532 -27.64 16.93 0.88
C GLY A 532 -27.03 17.72 2.05
N GLY A 533 -27.88 18.44 2.79
CA GLY A 533 -27.47 19.17 4.00
C GLY A 533 -27.56 18.37 5.30
N GLN A 534 -28.05 17.12 5.24
CA GLN A 534 -28.34 16.26 6.41
C GLN A 534 -27.84 14.82 6.28
N ALA A 535 -27.33 14.42 5.11
CA ALA A 535 -26.55 13.21 4.90
C ALA A 535 -25.63 13.47 3.69
N GLY A 536 -24.40 12.99 3.73
CA GLY A 536 -23.30 13.37 2.84
C GLY A 536 -23.42 12.92 1.37
N PHE A 537 -24.53 12.26 1.02
CA PHE A 537 -24.78 11.69 -0.29
C PHE A 537 -25.01 12.73 -1.40
N ASP A 538 -24.59 12.37 -2.60
CA ASP A 538 -24.82 13.11 -3.83
C ASP A 538 -26.14 12.69 -4.47
N ILE A 539 -27.14 13.58 -4.44
CA ILE A 539 -28.44 13.38 -5.07
C ILE A 539 -28.36 13.84 -6.53
N LEU A 540 -28.69 12.95 -7.46
CA LEU A 540 -28.86 13.30 -8.88
C LEU A 540 -30.25 13.91 -9.11
N LEU A 541 -30.31 15.11 -9.69
CA LEU A 541 -31.55 15.80 -10.02
C LEU A 541 -31.53 16.26 -11.48
N ALA A 542 -32.64 16.09 -12.21
CA ALA A 542 -32.78 16.66 -13.55
C ALA A 542 -32.94 18.19 -13.48
N ALA A 543 -32.25 18.93 -14.35
CA ALA A 543 -32.42 20.38 -14.50
C ALA A 543 -33.61 20.72 -15.43
N PRO A 544 -34.43 21.75 -15.11
CA PRO A 544 -35.53 22.18 -15.98
C PRO A 544 -35.04 23.09 -17.11
N THR A 545 -35.42 22.76 -18.35
CA THR A 545 -35.19 23.61 -19.53
C THR A 545 -36.30 24.64 -19.70
N THR A 546 -35.96 25.93 -19.62
CA THR A 546 -36.81 27.13 -19.84
C THR A 546 -37.91 27.43 -18.79
N PRO A 547 -38.26 28.72 -18.56
CA PRO A 547 -39.38 29.11 -17.70
C PRO A 547 -40.73 29.01 -18.43
N PRO A 548 -41.84 28.68 -17.74
CA PRO A 548 -43.10 28.30 -18.39
C PRO A 548 -43.97 29.49 -18.82
N ALA A 549 -44.13 29.66 -20.13
CA ALA A 549 -45.25 30.40 -20.72
C ALA A 549 -46.34 29.42 -21.19
N THR A 550 -47.49 29.44 -20.52
CA THR A 550 -48.80 28.85 -20.92
C THR A 550 -48.78 27.48 -21.62
N PHE A 551 -49.11 26.41 -20.87
CA PHE A 551 -49.59 25.14 -21.43
C PHE A 551 -51.06 24.87 -21.03
N PRO A 552 -51.88 24.22 -21.88
CA PRO A 552 -53.23 23.79 -21.53
C PRO A 552 -53.23 22.60 -20.54
N SER A 553 -54.39 22.32 -19.95
CA SER A 553 -54.60 21.21 -19.02
C SER A 553 -54.32 19.83 -19.65
N GLY A 554 -53.33 19.10 -19.15
CA GLY A 554 -53.07 17.73 -19.60
C GLY A 554 -51.85 17.02 -18.98
N SER A 555 -50.82 17.76 -18.51
CA SER A 555 -49.59 17.18 -17.97
C SER A 555 -49.08 17.93 -16.75
N ALA A 556 -48.82 17.22 -15.65
CA ALA A 556 -48.25 17.80 -14.42
C ALA A 556 -46.71 17.85 -14.46
N PRO A 557 -46.07 18.90 -13.90
CA PRO A 557 -44.61 19.01 -13.86
C PRO A 557 -43.99 18.05 -12.83
N CYS A 558 -42.72 17.68 -13.04
CA CYS A 558 -41.95 16.73 -12.22
C CYS A 558 -41.67 17.18 -10.77
N HIS A 559 -42.16 18.34 -10.33
CA HIS A 559 -41.81 19.00 -9.07
C HIS A 559 -43.05 19.47 -8.30
N SER A 560 -43.90 18.52 -7.89
CA SER A 560 -44.87 18.71 -6.82
C SER A 560 -45.26 17.37 -6.17
N HIS A 561 -45.81 17.44 -4.96
CA HIS A 561 -46.29 16.34 -4.10
C HIS A 561 -45.25 15.61 -3.23
N ALA A 562 -45.66 15.37 -1.98
CA ALA A 562 -44.90 14.75 -0.91
C ALA A 562 -44.92 13.20 -1.00
N PRO A 563 -44.00 12.48 -0.34
CA PRO A 563 -43.86 11.03 -0.51
C PRO A 563 -44.95 10.22 0.21
N SER A 564 -46.12 10.09 -0.44
CA SER A 564 -47.03 8.95 -0.27
C SER A 564 -46.98 8.10 -1.54
N ALA A 565 -46.90 6.77 -1.38
CA ALA A 565 -46.36 5.90 -2.43
C ALA A 565 -47.42 5.37 -3.41
N VAL A 566 -47.12 5.48 -4.70
CA VAL A 566 -47.51 4.47 -5.72
C VAL A 566 -46.25 4.12 -6.52
N LEU A 567 -45.92 2.83 -6.61
CA LEU A 567 -44.70 2.37 -7.26
C LEU A 567 -44.88 2.20 -8.77
N CYS A 568 -43.81 2.39 -9.53
CA CYS A 568 -43.53 1.54 -10.68
C CYS A 568 -42.58 0.45 -10.16
N SER A 569 -43.03 -0.81 -10.07
CA SER A 569 -42.38 -1.85 -9.27
C SER A 569 -42.09 -3.13 -10.04
N TRP A 570 -40.92 -3.71 -9.75
CA TRP A 570 -40.58 -5.13 -9.90
C TRP A 570 -39.44 -5.46 -8.92
N PRO A 571 -39.55 -6.55 -8.14
CA PRO A 571 -40.66 -6.84 -7.24
C PRO A 571 -40.23 -6.66 -5.77
N GLN A 572 -41.17 -6.26 -4.90
CA GLN A 572 -40.96 -6.25 -3.45
C GLN A 572 -41.41 -7.58 -2.84
N HIS A 573 -40.58 -8.15 -1.95
CA HIS A 573 -41.04 -9.03 -0.89
C HIS A 573 -40.51 -8.50 0.44
N GLY A 574 -41.40 -7.89 1.22
CA GLY A 574 -41.14 -7.49 2.58
C GLY A 574 -42.34 -7.81 3.46
N THR A 575 -42.09 -8.22 4.70
CA THR A 575 -43.08 -8.27 5.78
C THR A 575 -42.39 -7.92 7.09
N GLY A 576 -42.43 -6.64 7.47
CA GLY A 576 -42.27 -6.27 8.87
C GLY A 576 -43.55 -6.56 9.64
N ARG A 577 -43.44 -6.82 10.94
CA ARG A 577 -44.52 -6.70 11.94
C ARG A 577 -43.96 -6.02 13.19
N VAL A 578 -44.83 -5.40 13.97
CA VAL A 578 -44.45 -4.37 14.96
C VAL A 578 -44.71 -4.84 16.39
N ALA A 579 -43.63 -4.99 17.18
CA ALA A 579 -43.61 -5.12 18.66
C ALA A 579 -44.36 -6.34 19.29
N PRO A 580 -44.23 -6.65 20.60
CA PRO A 580 -43.38 -6.06 21.67
C PRO A 580 -42.42 -7.09 22.37
N LEU A 581 -41.81 -6.72 23.51
CA LEU A 581 -40.81 -7.49 24.30
C LEU A 581 -41.39 -8.70 25.08
N ALA A 582 -40.58 -9.78 25.32
CA ALA A 582 -40.50 -10.53 26.61
C ALA A 582 -39.49 -11.74 26.69
N THR A 583 -38.41 -11.60 27.48
CA THR A 583 -37.79 -12.57 28.44
C THR A 583 -37.35 -14.03 28.10
N SER A 584 -36.02 -14.24 27.94
CA SER A 584 -35.07 -15.22 28.61
C SER A 584 -35.32 -16.74 28.87
N ARG A 585 -34.28 -17.60 28.62
CA ARG A 585 -33.86 -18.89 29.32
C ARG A 585 -32.60 -19.60 28.71
N GLU A 586 -32.04 -20.67 29.33
CA GLU A 586 -30.66 -21.23 29.09
C GLU A 586 -30.44 -22.80 29.18
N THR A 587 -29.16 -23.28 29.10
CA THR A 587 -28.54 -24.67 29.24
C THR A 587 -28.46 -25.57 27.96
N PRO A 588 -27.66 -26.69 27.82
CA PRO A 588 -26.78 -27.48 28.75
C PRO A 588 -25.35 -27.89 28.19
N LEU A 589 -24.76 -29.07 28.57
CA LEU A 589 -23.37 -29.60 28.23
C LEU A 589 -23.29 -31.12 27.83
N LYS A 590 -22.10 -31.67 27.45
CA LYS A 590 -21.84 -33.00 26.77
C LYS A 590 -20.84 -33.98 27.51
N SER A 591 -20.39 -35.10 26.91
CA SER A 591 -19.88 -36.34 27.61
C SER A 591 -18.62 -37.08 27.06
N GLU A 592 -18.05 -38.02 27.83
CA GLU A 592 -16.68 -38.60 27.72
C GLU A 592 -16.27 -39.42 26.47
N GLN A 593 -17.16 -40.11 25.75
CA GLN A 593 -16.75 -41.12 24.73
C GLN A 593 -16.04 -40.56 23.48
N GLU A 594 -15.98 -39.24 23.32
CA GLU A 594 -15.60 -38.60 22.06
C GLU A 594 -14.08 -38.32 21.95
N GLN A 595 -13.30 -38.52 23.02
CA GLN A 595 -11.88 -38.11 23.09
C GLN A 595 -10.85 -39.13 22.55
N ASP A 596 -11.14 -40.43 22.48
CA ASP A 596 -10.12 -41.46 22.23
C ASP A 596 -9.53 -41.45 20.80
N LYS A 597 -10.27 -40.98 19.79
CA LYS A 597 -9.88 -41.11 18.36
C LYS A 597 -8.82 -40.12 17.88
N GLU A 598 -8.58 -39.01 18.59
CA GLU A 598 -7.64 -37.98 18.12
C GLU A 598 -6.18 -38.47 18.13
N GLN A 599 -5.80 -39.23 19.16
CA GLN A 599 -4.44 -39.66 19.42
C GLN A 599 -3.85 -40.52 18.28
N GLU A 600 -4.68 -41.32 17.60
CA GLU A 600 -4.26 -42.29 16.59
C GLU A 600 -3.67 -41.61 15.33
N TYR A 601 -4.35 -40.61 14.78
CA TYR A 601 -3.91 -39.89 13.58
C TYR A 601 -2.59 -39.10 13.78
N LEU A 602 -2.37 -38.59 14.99
CA LEU A 602 -1.14 -37.88 15.37
C LEU A 602 0.07 -38.82 15.52
N GLN A 603 -0.18 -40.10 15.82
CA GLN A 603 0.86 -41.12 15.93
C GLN A 603 1.34 -41.57 14.55
N GLU A 604 0.44 -41.97 13.63
CA GLU A 604 0.85 -42.38 12.26
C GLU A 604 1.67 -41.29 11.54
N TYR A 605 1.23 -40.04 11.64
CA TYR A 605 1.89 -38.93 10.95
C TYR A 605 3.32 -38.66 11.47
N ARG A 606 3.59 -38.92 12.75
CA ARG A 606 4.94 -38.84 13.33
C ARG A 606 5.89 -39.81 12.64
N ASP A 607 5.44 -41.04 12.43
CA ASP A 607 6.26 -42.12 11.89
C ASP A 607 6.47 -41.95 10.38
N HIS A 608 5.47 -41.42 9.64
CA HIS A 608 5.64 -40.95 8.26
C HIS A 608 6.72 -39.85 8.14
N LEU A 609 6.70 -38.84 9.03
CA LEU A 609 7.70 -37.76 9.00
C LEU A 609 9.12 -38.26 9.33
N ARG A 610 9.26 -39.25 10.22
CA ARG A 610 10.56 -39.78 10.67
C ARG A 610 11.12 -40.85 9.72
N GLY A 611 10.28 -41.76 9.21
CA GLY A 611 10.67 -42.82 8.28
C GLY A 611 10.76 -42.31 6.85
N GLU A 612 9.62 -42.26 6.16
CA GLU A 612 9.55 -41.97 4.72
C GLU A 612 10.15 -40.62 4.33
N ARG A 613 9.96 -39.58 5.17
CA ARG A 613 10.53 -38.25 4.92
C ARG A 613 11.92 -38.05 5.54
N SER A 614 12.40 -39.04 6.31
CA SER A 614 13.74 -39.07 6.93
C SER A 614 14.13 -37.77 7.65
N LEU A 615 13.17 -37.10 8.28
CA LEU A 615 13.40 -35.85 9.00
C LEU A 615 14.02 -36.14 10.37
N SER A 616 14.95 -35.30 10.80
CA SER A 616 15.54 -35.42 12.14
C SER A 616 14.48 -35.24 13.23
N GLU A 617 14.64 -35.92 14.36
CA GLU A 617 13.77 -35.85 15.56
C GLU A 617 13.35 -34.40 15.91
N TYR A 618 14.31 -33.48 15.98
CA TYR A 618 14.06 -32.06 16.24
C TYR A 618 13.15 -31.38 15.20
N THR A 619 13.20 -31.83 13.95
CA THR A 619 12.32 -31.33 12.87
C THR A 619 10.93 -31.94 12.98
N VAL A 620 10.82 -33.25 13.21
CA VAL A 620 9.53 -33.96 13.40
C VAL A 620 8.77 -33.36 14.58
N ARG A 621 9.44 -33.16 15.72
CA ARG A 621 8.85 -32.59 16.94
C ARG A 621 8.30 -31.17 16.72
N ASN A 622 8.99 -30.34 15.93
CA ASN A 622 8.50 -29.00 15.59
C ASN A 622 7.25 -29.05 14.69
N TYR A 623 7.15 -29.98 13.75
CA TYR A 623 5.94 -30.13 12.93
C TYR A 623 4.71 -30.58 13.74
N LEU A 624 4.90 -31.42 14.76
CA LEU A 624 3.81 -31.86 15.65
C LEU A 624 3.39 -30.76 16.63
N ASN A 625 4.34 -30.04 17.22
CA ASN A 625 4.04 -28.88 18.09
C ASN A 625 3.26 -27.78 17.34
N ASP A 626 3.47 -27.65 16.03
CA ASP A 626 2.74 -26.71 15.16
C ASP A 626 1.35 -27.20 14.74
N LEU A 627 1.04 -28.49 14.95
CA LEU A 627 -0.24 -29.13 14.65
C LEU A 627 -1.14 -29.30 15.88
N ALA A 628 -0.58 -29.44 17.09
CA ALA A 628 -1.36 -29.53 18.32
C ALA A 628 -2.40 -28.40 18.49
N PRO A 629 -2.12 -27.13 18.11
CA PRO A 629 -3.16 -26.09 18.09
C PRO A 629 -4.32 -26.40 17.13
N PHE A 630 -4.12 -27.13 16.03
CA PHE A 630 -5.21 -27.38 15.09
C PHE A 630 -6.29 -28.31 15.63
N PHE A 631 -5.87 -29.41 16.26
CA PHE A 631 -6.78 -30.41 16.81
C PHE A 631 -7.56 -29.86 18.01
N GLN A 632 -6.87 -29.14 18.90
CA GLN A 632 -7.53 -28.43 20.00
C GLN A 632 -8.62 -27.46 19.49
N PHE A 633 -8.42 -26.77 18.35
CA PHE A 633 -9.46 -25.93 17.75
C PHE A 633 -10.62 -26.72 17.12
N MET A 634 -10.44 -28.00 16.81
CA MET A 634 -11.55 -28.86 16.38
C MET A 634 -12.40 -29.32 17.57
N GLU A 635 -11.76 -29.72 18.67
CA GLU A 635 -12.42 -30.06 19.94
C GLU A 635 -13.24 -28.86 20.46
N GLU A 636 -12.62 -27.67 20.53
CA GLU A 636 -13.25 -26.37 20.91
C GLU A 636 -14.38 -25.90 19.96
N GLN A 637 -14.57 -26.54 18.80
CA GLN A 637 -15.61 -26.18 17.84
C GLN A 637 -16.60 -27.33 17.59
N GLY A 638 -16.53 -28.42 18.35
CA GLY A 638 -17.41 -29.58 18.22
C GLY A 638 -17.27 -30.32 16.89
N VAL A 639 -16.07 -30.36 16.30
CA VAL A 639 -15.80 -31.03 15.01
C VAL A 639 -14.98 -32.30 15.24
N GLU A 640 -15.66 -33.43 15.29
CA GLU A 640 -15.09 -34.72 15.72
C GLU A 640 -14.14 -35.38 14.68
N SER A 641 -14.15 -34.94 13.41
CA SER A 641 -13.30 -35.52 12.36
C SER A 641 -12.64 -34.49 11.41
N PRO A 642 -11.36 -34.69 11.01
CA PRO A 642 -10.70 -33.83 10.01
C PRO A 642 -11.38 -33.80 8.64
N THR A 643 -12.32 -34.71 8.36
CA THR A 643 -13.11 -34.73 7.11
C THR A 643 -14.07 -33.55 6.98
N GLU A 644 -14.49 -32.95 8.10
CA GLU A 644 -15.51 -31.89 8.15
C GLU A 644 -14.92 -30.47 8.05
N VAL A 645 -13.60 -30.37 7.93
CA VAL A 645 -12.84 -29.11 7.96
C VAL A 645 -12.97 -28.34 6.64
N ASP A 646 -13.86 -27.35 6.65
CA ASP A 646 -14.19 -26.51 5.49
C ASP A 646 -13.35 -25.20 5.40
N ARG A 647 -13.66 -24.36 4.39
CA ARG A 647 -13.04 -23.04 4.22
C ARG A 647 -13.43 -22.03 5.31
N GLY A 648 -14.67 -22.10 5.82
CA GLY A 648 -15.15 -21.33 6.96
C GLY A 648 -14.38 -21.69 8.22
N PHE A 649 -14.31 -22.98 8.54
CA PHE A 649 -13.52 -23.53 9.65
C PHE A 649 -12.07 -23.05 9.59
N LEU A 650 -11.42 -23.15 8.44
CA LEU A 650 -10.04 -22.66 8.27
C LEU A 650 -9.89 -21.15 8.43
N ARG A 651 -10.91 -20.35 8.11
CA ARG A 651 -10.88 -18.91 8.40
C ARG A 651 -10.96 -18.65 9.90
N ARG A 652 -11.79 -19.39 10.64
CA ARG A 652 -11.85 -19.32 12.11
C ARG A 652 -10.53 -19.78 12.73
N TYR A 653 -9.96 -20.90 12.29
CA TYR A 653 -8.65 -21.38 12.76
C TYR A 653 -7.50 -20.39 12.50
N VAL A 654 -7.47 -19.74 11.33
CA VAL A 654 -6.46 -18.71 11.05
C VAL A 654 -6.66 -17.49 11.95
N ALA A 655 -7.90 -17.08 12.21
CA ALA A 655 -8.20 -16.00 13.15
C ALA A 655 -7.77 -16.36 14.58
N TRP A 656 -8.00 -17.61 15.01
CA TRP A 656 -7.67 -18.16 16.33
C TRP A 656 -6.15 -18.43 16.52
N LEU A 657 -5.41 -18.72 15.44
CA LEU A 657 -3.93 -18.69 15.44
C LEU A 657 -3.34 -17.26 15.43
N MET A 658 -4.13 -16.27 15.02
CA MET A 658 -3.70 -14.86 14.92
C MET A 658 -4.13 -14.02 16.11
N SER A 659 -5.17 -14.43 16.84
CA SER A 659 -5.57 -13.83 18.09
C SER A 659 -4.47 -14.01 19.12
N SER A 660 -4.15 -12.94 19.85
CA SER A 660 -3.06 -12.93 20.83
C SER A 660 -3.33 -13.76 22.09
N ARG A 661 -4.45 -14.48 22.14
CA ARG A 661 -4.95 -15.19 23.33
C ARG A 661 -4.30 -16.56 23.48
N PRO A 662 -3.67 -16.88 24.63
CA PRO A 662 -3.37 -18.26 24.99
C PRO A 662 -4.68 -18.97 25.34
N ILE A 663 -4.73 -20.29 25.14
CA ILE A 663 -5.74 -21.13 25.80
C ILE A 663 -5.01 -22.01 26.79
N GLN A 664 -5.50 -22.05 28.02
CA GLN A 664 -5.06 -23.00 29.04
C GLN A 664 -5.88 -24.29 28.93
N THR A 665 -5.45 -25.22 28.08
CA THR A 665 -5.52 -26.62 28.49
C THR A 665 -4.45 -26.84 29.57
N GLY A 666 -4.69 -27.77 30.49
CA GLY A 666 -4.05 -27.76 31.81
C GLY A 666 -2.51 -27.68 31.80
N ARG A 667 -1.98 -26.74 32.59
CA ARG A 667 -0.55 -26.61 32.99
C ARG A 667 0.45 -26.05 31.96
N SER A 668 0.03 -25.52 30.80
CA SER A 668 0.97 -24.76 29.94
C SER A 668 0.32 -23.63 29.13
N GLN A 669 0.61 -22.38 29.49
CA GLN A 669 0.31 -21.24 28.60
C GLN A 669 1.31 -21.18 27.44
N ILE A 670 0.94 -21.70 26.28
CA ILE A 670 1.61 -21.33 25.03
C ILE A 670 0.96 -20.04 24.52
N LYS A 671 1.73 -18.94 24.45
CA LYS A 671 1.26 -17.69 23.82
C LYS A 671 0.95 -17.93 22.34
N ARG A 672 -0.34 -18.11 22.03
CA ARG A 672 -0.87 -18.35 20.69
C ARG A 672 -0.86 -17.12 19.77
N GLY A 673 -0.57 -15.94 20.34
CA GLY A 673 -0.14 -14.73 19.63
C GLY A 673 1.20 -14.91 18.92
N HIS A 674 1.23 -15.85 17.98
CA HIS A 674 2.28 -16.08 17.03
C HIS A 674 2.43 -14.83 16.15
N GLU A 675 3.66 -14.32 15.99
CA GLU A 675 3.92 -13.34 14.92
C GLU A 675 3.41 -13.88 13.58
N ARG A 676 3.08 -13.01 12.62
CA ARG A 676 2.64 -13.41 11.27
C ARG A 676 3.58 -14.44 10.61
N ALA A 677 4.87 -14.45 10.96
CA ALA A 677 5.83 -15.48 10.54
C ALA A 677 5.57 -16.86 11.16
N SER A 678 5.24 -16.93 12.46
CA SER A 678 4.88 -18.18 13.16
C SER A 678 3.50 -18.68 12.78
N VAL A 679 2.50 -17.81 12.55
CA VAL A 679 1.21 -18.22 11.95
C VAL A 679 1.42 -18.86 10.58
N THR A 680 2.25 -18.24 9.74
CA THR A 680 2.61 -18.77 8.42
C THR A 680 3.32 -20.13 8.51
N ARG A 681 4.05 -20.38 9.61
CA ARG A 681 4.73 -21.66 9.90
C ARG A 681 3.72 -22.76 10.30
N SER A 682 2.83 -22.49 11.25
CA SER A 682 1.80 -23.47 11.68
C SER A 682 0.84 -23.84 10.53
N LEU A 683 0.46 -22.87 9.69
CA LEU A 683 -0.33 -23.14 8.48
C LEU A 683 0.43 -23.92 7.39
N ALA A 684 1.77 -23.93 7.42
CA ALA A 684 2.58 -24.80 6.55
C ALA A 684 2.66 -26.24 7.09
N ALA A 685 2.70 -26.42 8.42
CA ALA A 685 2.58 -27.71 9.07
C ALA A 685 1.19 -28.34 8.82
N LEU A 686 0.12 -27.56 9.00
CA LEU A 686 -1.26 -27.99 8.72
C LEU A 686 -1.44 -28.50 7.29
N ARG A 687 -0.94 -27.76 6.30
CA ARG A 687 -0.97 -28.17 4.89
C ARG A 687 -0.07 -29.37 4.58
N SER A 688 0.84 -29.76 5.46
CA SER A 688 1.61 -31.01 5.33
C SER A 688 0.76 -32.19 5.83
N PHE A 689 0.13 -32.03 6.99
CA PHE A 689 -0.76 -33.03 7.59
C PHE A 689 -1.99 -33.35 6.72
N PHE A 690 -2.73 -32.34 6.26
CA PHE A 690 -3.90 -32.59 5.40
C PHE A 690 -3.55 -33.23 4.05
N ARG A 691 -2.32 -33.04 3.53
CA ARG A 691 -1.87 -33.77 2.34
C ARG A 691 -1.49 -35.23 2.64
N TYR A 692 -1.00 -35.52 3.84
CA TYR A 692 -0.84 -36.91 4.31
C TYR A 692 -2.21 -37.60 4.39
N LEU A 693 -3.21 -36.99 5.05
CA LEU A 693 -4.57 -37.54 5.11
C LEU A 693 -5.21 -37.76 3.73
N VAL A 694 -5.07 -36.80 2.80
CA VAL A 694 -5.52 -36.97 1.41
C VAL A 694 -4.78 -38.12 0.70
N SER A 695 -3.47 -38.28 0.92
CA SER A 695 -2.70 -39.40 0.32
C SER A 695 -3.03 -40.77 0.93
N ARG A 696 -3.55 -40.81 2.16
CA ARG A 696 -4.08 -42.02 2.82
C ARG A 696 -5.56 -42.27 2.50
N GLY A 697 -6.19 -41.41 1.69
CA GLY A 697 -7.61 -41.52 1.30
C GLY A 697 -8.61 -41.06 2.36
N VAL A 698 -8.16 -40.51 3.50
CA VAL A 698 -9.01 -40.16 4.65
C VAL A 698 -9.83 -38.89 4.39
N VAL A 699 -9.27 -37.91 3.67
CA VAL A 699 -9.92 -36.61 3.40
C VAL A 699 -9.96 -36.37 1.87
N PRO A 700 -11.07 -35.90 1.29
CA PRO A 700 -11.17 -35.69 -0.16
C PRO A 700 -10.27 -34.55 -0.69
N PRO A 701 -9.84 -34.58 -1.96
CA PRO A 701 -8.99 -33.55 -2.55
C PRO A 701 -9.70 -32.18 -2.62
N SER A 702 -9.04 -31.11 -2.13
CA SER A 702 -9.61 -29.75 -2.10
C SER A 702 -8.64 -28.67 -2.58
N PRO A 703 -9.11 -27.64 -3.34
CA PRO A 703 -8.32 -26.47 -3.73
C PRO A 703 -7.75 -25.64 -2.57
N LEU A 704 -8.28 -25.82 -1.34
CA LEU A 704 -7.72 -25.23 -0.11
C LEU A 704 -6.31 -25.77 0.19
N TRP A 705 -6.09 -27.04 -0.15
CA TRP A 705 -4.86 -27.79 0.11
C TRP A 705 -3.94 -27.86 -1.12
N LYS A 706 -4.45 -27.65 -2.35
CA LYS A 706 -3.66 -27.53 -3.59
C LYS A 706 -2.71 -26.33 -3.50
N ARG A 707 -1.40 -26.60 -3.43
CA ARG A 707 -0.34 -25.61 -3.21
C ARG A 707 -0.37 -24.51 -4.28
N GLY A 708 -0.67 -23.28 -3.87
CA GLY A 708 -0.57 -22.08 -4.71
C GLY A 708 -1.91 -21.48 -5.17
N SER A 709 -3.04 -22.15 -4.94
CA SER A 709 -4.38 -21.68 -5.34
C SER A 709 -4.71 -20.27 -4.83
N ARG A 710 -5.53 -19.51 -5.58
CA ARG A 710 -6.00 -18.16 -5.17
C ARG A 710 -6.68 -18.18 -3.79
N GLN A 711 -7.35 -19.29 -3.45
CA GLN A 711 -8.04 -19.50 -2.18
C GLN A 711 -7.07 -19.80 -1.02
N SER A 712 -6.01 -20.59 -1.24
CA SER A 712 -4.95 -20.84 -0.23
C SER A 712 -4.04 -19.63 -0.02
N ARG A 713 -3.85 -18.77 -1.04
CA ARG A 713 -3.16 -17.47 -0.91
C ARG A 713 -3.99 -16.45 -0.11
N ALA A 714 -5.32 -16.44 -0.27
CA ALA A 714 -6.25 -15.54 0.43
C ALA A 714 -6.48 -15.87 1.93
N LEU A 715 -5.77 -16.88 2.46
CA LEU A 715 -5.76 -17.27 3.88
C LEU A 715 -4.46 -16.86 4.61
N ILE A 716 -3.48 -16.27 3.91
CA ILE A 716 -2.16 -15.94 4.50
C ILE A 716 -2.02 -14.41 4.65
N PRO A 717 -1.73 -13.89 5.85
CA PRO A 717 -1.39 -12.48 6.02
C PRO A 717 -0.12 -12.11 5.25
N LYS A 718 -0.12 -10.99 4.52
CA LYS A 718 1.12 -10.49 3.90
C LYS A 718 2.09 -10.01 5.00
N ALA A 719 3.16 -10.75 5.20
CA ALA A 719 4.29 -10.30 6.02
C ALA A 719 5.09 -9.20 5.29
N GLU A 720 5.36 -8.10 5.97
CA GLU A 720 6.09 -6.95 5.41
C GLU A 720 7.54 -7.32 5.05
N LYS A 721 8.09 -6.61 4.06
CA LYS A 721 9.49 -6.70 3.64
C LYS A 721 10.25 -5.47 4.14
N THR A 722 10.94 -5.56 5.27
CA THR A 722 12.12 -4.72 5.50
C THR A 722 13.34 -5.34 4.81
N LEU A 723 14.24 -4.50 4.30
CA LEU A 723 15.51 -4.97 3.75
C LEU A 723 16.47 -5.33 4.91
N PRO A 724 17.31 -6.38 4.77
CA PRO A 724 18.34 -6.68 5.75
C PRO A 724 19.37 -5.55 5.79
N ARG A 725 19.77 -5.08 6.98
CA ARG A 725 20.95 -4.22 7.15
C ARG A 725 22.17 -5.03 6.71
N ILE A 726 22.79 -4.66 5.60
CA ILE A 726 24.00 -5.35 5.14
C ILE A 726 25.16 -4.93 6.02
N MET A 727 25.88 -5.93 6.50
CA MET A 727 27.20 -5.84 7.05
C MET A 727 28.21 -5.16 6.02
N GLY A 728 28.93 -4.06 6.34
CA GLY A 728 30.22 -3.43 5.81
C GLY A 728 31.54 -3.39 6.72
N LYS A 729 32.79 -3.37 6.25
CA LYS A 729 33.97 -4.07 6.89
C LYS A 729 34.28 -4.03 8.42
N GLU A 730 34.35 -2.88 9.11
CA GLU A 730 35.07 -2.77 10.40
C GLU A 730 34.41 -3.56 11.54
N GLU A 731 33.10 -3.39 11.72
CA GLU A 731 32.39 -4.02 12.83
C GLU A 731 32.42 -5.57 12.75
N VAL A 732 32.72 -6.24 11.62
CA VAL A 732 32.97 -7.71 11.63
C VAL A 732 34.25 -8.07 12.39
N VAL A 733 35.25 -7.19 12.42
CA VAL A 733 36.44 -7.40 13.25
C VAL A 733 36.06 -7.32 14.72
N ASP A 734 35.26 -6.33 15.12
CA ASP A 734 34.73 -6.21 16.49
C ASP A 734 33.89 -7.43 16.92
N LEU A 735 33.11 -8.01 15.99
CA LEU A 735 32.36 -9.25 16.24
C LEU A 735 33.27 -10.46 16.44
N LEU A 736 34.41 -10.49 15.74
CA LEU A 736 35.39 -11.56 15.87
C LEU A 736 36.21 -11.43 17.15
N THR A 737 36.62 -10.22 17.50
CA THR A 737 37.50 -9.93 18.65
C THR A 737 36.77 -9.80 19.97
N THR A 738 35.44 -9.60 19.97
CA THR A 738 34.64 -9.45 21.21
C THR A 738 34.95 -10.49 22.29
N PRO A 739 35.18 -11.78 22.00
CA PRO A 739 35.50 -12.76 23.02
C PRO A 739 36.89 -12.61 23.68
N ASP A 740 37.84 -11.92 23.05
CA ASP A 740 39.12 -11.55 23.67
C ASP A 740 38.97 -10.32 24.61
N ASP A 741 37.83 -9.59 24.55
CA ASP A 741 37.52 -8.50 25.49
C ASP A 741 36.97 -9.10 26.80
N PRO A 742 37.68 -8.96 27.94
CA PRO A 742 37.24 -9.47 29.23
C PRO A 742 36.01 -8.74 29.79
N GLU A 743 35.61 -7.59 29.23
CA GLU A 743 34.41 -6.84 29.60
C GLU A 743 33.16 -7.20 28.74
N THR A 744 33.15 -8.36 28.08
CA THR A 744 31.95 -8.84 27.38
C THR A 744 30.74 -8.98 28.32
N LYS A 745 29.61 -8.37 27.92
CA LYS A 745 28.50 -8.01 28.85
C LYS A 745 27.78 -9.18 29.52
N ASP A 746 27.83 -10.40 28.97
CA ASP A 746 27.09 -11.56 29.49
C ASP A 746 27.96 -12.39 30.47
N LYS A 747 28.23 -11.76 31.64
CA LYS A 747 29.16 -12.17 32.72
C LYS A 747 30.65 -12.18 32.31
N PRO A 748 31.57 -11.85 33.25
CA PRO A 748 33.01 -11.99 33.01
C PRO A 748 33.36 -13.48 32.84
N LYS A 749 33.36 -13.91 31.57
CA LYS A 749 33.82 -15.23 31.14
C LYS A 749 35.25 -15.41 31.63
N SER A 750 35.59 -16.60 32.14
CA SER A 750 37.00 -16.86 32.50
C SER A 750 37.89 -16.71 31.26
N PRO A 751 39.19 -16.40 31.39
CA PRO A 751 40.10 -16.29 30.23
C PRO A 751 40.07 -17.54 29.33
N ALA A 752 39.72 -18.70 29.90
CA ALA A 752 39.51 -19.93 29.17
C ALA A 752 38.21 -19.98 28.33
N MET A 753 37.11 -19.38 28.81
CA MET A 753 35.88 -19.18 28.04
C MET A 753 36.04 -18.08 26.99
N GLN A 754 36.81 -17.02 27.28
CA GLN A 754 37.17 -15.96 26.33
C GLN A 754 37.87 -16.58 25.11
N ILE A 755 38.99 -17.28 25.32
CA ILE A 755 39.74 -17.94 24.23
C ILE A 755 38.88 -19.01 23.53
N ARG A 756 38.01 -19.75 24.24
CA ARG A 756 37.05 -20.68 23.61
C ARG A 756 36.11 -19.95 22.65
N ASP A 757 35.47 -18.90 23.13
CA ASP A 757 34.45 -18.18 22.36
C ASP A 757 35.09 -17.42 21.19
N ARG A 758 36.35 -16.98 21.34
CA ARG A 758 37.19 -16.44 20.26
C ARG A 758 37.39 -17.45 19.14
N ALA A 759 37.81 -18.66 19.51
CA ALA A 759 37.99 -19.75 18.55
C ALA A 759 36.67 -20.18 17.90
N ILE A 760 35.55 -20.16 18.64
CA ILE A 760 34.21 -20.42 18.11
C ILE A 760 33.82 -19.38 17.05
N LEU A 761 33.99 -18.08 17.31
CA LEU A 761 33.63 -17.03 16.35
C LEU A 761 34.55 -17.00 15.14
N GLU A 762 35.88 -17.13 15.32
CA GLU A 762 36.83 -17.24 14.21
C GLU A 762 36.55 -18.46 13.33
N VAL A 763 36.23 -19.64 13.90
CA VAL A 763 35.88 -20.82 13.11
C VAL A 763 34.52 -20.64 12.42
N LEU A 764 33.47 -20.17 13.10
CA LEU A 764 32.16 -19.91 12.48
C LEU A 764 32.28 -18.97 11.28
N TYR A 765 33.05 -17.88 11.42
CA TYR A 765 33.30 -16.91 10.37
C TYR A 765 34.15 -17.49 9.23
N ALA A 766 35.28 -18.14 9.54
CA ALA A 766 36.21 -18.66 8.54
C ALA A 766 35.66 -19.85 7.73
N THR A 767 34.67 -20.59 8.28
CA THR A 767 34.12 -21.81 7.66
C THR A 767 32.68 -21.67 7.14
N GLY A 768 31.96 -20.61 7.54
CA GLY A 768 30.53 -20.46 7.30
C GLY A 768 29.68 -21.60 7.90
N LEU A 769 30.12 -22.23 9.00
CA LEU A 769 29.36 -23.27 9.69
C LEU A 769 28.09 -22.68 10.33
N ARG A 770 26.98 -23.42 10.30
CA ARG A 770 25.80 -23.05 11.10
C ARG A 770 26.10 -23.35 12.57
N VAL A 771 25.53 -22.58 13.51
CA VAL A 771 25.78 -22.79 14.95
C VAL A 771 25.48 -24.23 15.38
N SER A 772 24.42 -24.84 14.83
CA SER A 772 24.05 -26.26 15.06
C SER A 772 25.03 -27.29 14.48
N GLU A 773 25.80 -26.91 13.46
CA GLU A 773 26.79 -27.76 12.78
C GLU A 773 28.15 -27.65 13.48
N LEU A 774 28.45 -26.49 14.08
CA LEU A 774 29.62 -26.27 14.92
C LEU A 774 29.44 -26.86 16.34
N SER A 775 28.25 -26.78 16.94
CA SER A 775 27.99 -27.35 18.28
C SER A 775 27.98 -28.87 18.32
N GLY A 776 27.98 -29.55 17.17
CA GLY A 776 28.11 -31.00 17.04
C GLY A 776 29.52 -31.49 16.71
N LEU A 777 30.54 -30.61 16.70
CA LEU A 777 31.92 -30.97 16.36
C LEU A 777 32.65 -31.66 17.51
N ASP A 778 33.50 -32.63 17.14
CA ASP A 778 34.38 -33.35 18.05
C ASP A 778 35.85 -33.22 17.59
N MET A 779 36.82 -33.43 18.49
CA MET A 779 38.24 -33.13 18.18
C MET A 779 38.83 -33.98 17.06
N LYS A 780 38.31 -35.19 16.87
CA LYS A 780 38.68 -36.12 15.79
C LYS A 780 38.30 -35.61 14.39
N ASP A 781 37.38 -34.67 14.31
CA ASP A 781 36.84 -34.10 13.07
C ASP A 781 37.52 -32.78 12.67
N VAL A 782 38.63 -32.42 13.33
CA VAL A 782 39.42 -31.22 13.05
C VAL A 782 40.88 -31.58 12.70
N ASP A 783 41.23 -31.55 11.41
CA ASP A 783 42.63 -31.69 10.95
C ASP A 783 43.30 -30.31 10.96
N MET A 784 44.08 -30.05 12.02
CA MET A 784 44.85 -28.81 12.20
C MET A 784 45.98 -28.66 11.17
N THR A 785 46.66 -29.77 10.80
CA THR A 785 47.76 -29.77 9.84
C THR A 785 47.31 -29.38 8.43
N ARG A 786 46.04 -29.66 8.10
CA ARG A 786 45.41 -29.29 6.82
C ARG A 786 44.43 -28.12 6.91
N ARG A 787 44.17 -27.63 8.13
CA ARG A 787 43.14 -26.64 8.47
C ARG A 787 41.76 -26.99 7.91
N ARG A 788 41.26 -28.19 8.24
CA ARG A 788 39.92 -28.68 7.85
C ARG A 788 39.08 -29.12 9.05
N VAL A 789 37.80 -28.80 9.00
CA VAL A 789 36.76 -29.27 9.93
C VAL A 789 35.75 -30.10 9.14
N ARG A 790 35.36 -31.26 9.68
CA ARG A 790 34.30 -32.11 9.15
C ARG A 790 33.07 -32.05 10.08
N THR A 791 31.88 -31.91 9.51
CA THR A 791 30.61 -31.81 10.24
C THR A 791 29.51 -32.59 9.50
N ILE A 792 28.35 -32.76 10.13
CA ILE A 792 27.13 -33.25 9.49
C ILE A 792 26.09 -32.13 9.45
N GLY A 793 25.79 -31.68 8.23
CA GLY A 793 24.86 -30.58 7.95
C GLY A 793 23.40 -31.02 7.84
N LYS A 794 22.54 -30.03 7.64
CA LYS A 794 21.09 -30.20 7.41
C LYS A 794 20.81 -31.28 6.34
N GLY A 795 19.93 -32.23 6.68
CA GLY A 795 19.67 -33.43 5.86
C GLY A 795 20.66 -34.58 6.10
N SER A 796 21.37 -34.57 7.23
CA SER A 796 22.33 -35.60 7.66
C SER A 796 23.49 -35.82 6.68
N LYS A 797 23.87 -34.80 5.90
CA LYS A 797 24.95 -34.87 4.91
C LYS A 797 26.28 -34.43 5.50
N GLU A 798 27.31 -35.25 5.34
CA GLU A 798 28.67 -34.89 5.78
C GLU A 798 29.26 -33.75 4.90
N ARG A 799 29.95 -32.81 5.56
CA ARG A 799 30.48 -31.55 5.01
C ARG A 799 31.89 -31.36 5.55
N GLU A 800 32.88 -31.19 4.68
CA GLU A 800 34.24 -30.78 5.07
C GLU A 800 34.50 -29.33 4.63
N VAL A 801 35.04 -28.51 5.53
CA VAL A 801 35.29 -27.07 5.31
C VAL A 801 36.67 -26.66 5.79
N VAL A 802 37.34 -25.80 5.03
CA VAL A 802 38.65 -25.23 5.39
C VAL A 802 38.50 -24.01 6.29
N PHE A 803 39.50 -23.75 7.13
CA PHE A 803 39.58 -22.54 7.96
C PHE A 803 40.90 -21.77 7.77
N GLY A 804 40.87 -20.47 8.05
CA GLY A 804 42.00 -19.57 7.89
C GLY A 804 43.05 -19.71 8.99
N LYS A 805 44.20 -19.06 8.81
CA LYS A 805 45.28 -19.05 9.81
C LYS A 805 44.86 -18.42 11.16
N PRO A 806 44.09 -17.31 11.22
CA PRO A 806 43.60 -16.76 12.49
C PRO A 806 42.70 -17.74 13.27
N ALA A 807 41.85 -18.50 12.56
CA ALA A 807 41.01 -19.53 13.16
C ALA A 807 41.83 -20.75 13.65
N GLN A 808 42.92 -21.11 12.95
CA GLN A 808 43.87 -22.11 13.46
C GLN A 808 44.55 -21.61 14.73
N GLU A 809 45.12 -20.41 14.71
CA GLU A 809 45.86 -19.81 15.82
C GLU A 809 44.94 -19.63 17.06
N ALA A 810 43.69 -19.20 16.87
CA ALA A 810 42.69 -19.13 17.93
C ALA A 810 42.30 -20.51 18.48
N LEU A 811 42.11 -21.53 17.62
CA LEU A 811 41.74 -22.87 18.08
C LEU A 811 42.90 -23.61 18.77
N GLU A 812 44.14 -23.47 18.29
CA GLU A 812 45.34 -23.99 18.99
C GLU A 812 45.48 -23.34 20.37
N ARG A 813 45.30 -22.02 20.45
CA ARG A 813 45.29 -21.30 21.72
C ARG A 813 44.15 -21.77 22.63
N TYR A 814 42.95 -22.03 22.11
CA TYR A 814 41.87 -22.64 22.90
C TYR A 814 42.24 -24.03 23.41
N ILE A 815 42.74 -24.92 22.56
CA ILE A 815 43.08 -26.30 22.93
C ILE A 815 44.16 -26.32 24.01
N ASN A 816 45.18 -25.48 23.90
CA ASN A 816 46.35 -25.49 24.78
C ASN A 816 46.19 -24.62 26.04
N GLU A 817 45.63 -23.41 25.94
CA GLU A 817 45.58 -22.45 27.05
C GLU A 817 44.21 -22.34 27.73
N GLY A 818 43.14 -22.58 26.97
CA GLY A 818 41.76 -22.38 27.42
C GLY A 818 41.11 -23.66 27.96
N ARG A 819 40.93 -24.66 27.10
CA ARG A 819 40.24 -25.93 27.39
C ARG A 819 40.69 -26.60 28.70
N PRO A 820 41.98 -26.65 29.09
CA PRO A 820 42.40 -27.26 30.35
C PRO A 820 41.87 -26.52 31.59
N LYS A 821 41.86 -25.18 31.54
CA LYS A 821 41.45 -24.30 32.65
C LYS A 821 39.92 -24.23 32.85
N LEU A 822 39.14 -24.89 31.98
CA LEU A 822 37.69 -25.02 32.12
C LEU A 822 37.25 -26.28 32.90
N GLY A 823 38.17 -27.15 33.29
CA GLY A 823 37.91 -28.31 34.13
C GLY A 823 37.82 -27.96 35.63
N GLY A 824 36.64 -27.55 36.10
CA GLY A 824 36.43 -26.98 37.44
C GLY A 824 35.99 -27.93 38.57
N ARG A 825 35.96 -29.25 38.38
CA ARG A 825 35.70 -30.21 39.48
C ARG A 825 36.44 -31.53 39.24
N ARG A 826 37.39 -31.85 40.11
CA ARG A 826 37.92 -33.20 40.32
C ARG A 826 37.96 -33.48 41.83
N PRO A 827 37.29 -34.52 42.32
CA PRO A 827 37.74 -35.22 43.51
C PRO A 827 39.11 -35.85 43.20
N THR A 828 40.14 -35.26 43.80
CA THR A 828 41.38 -35.93 44.23
C THR A 828 42.28 -36.57 43.13
N PRO A 829 43.53 -36.98 43.47
CA PRO A 829 44.63 -36.88 42.51
C PRO A 829 45.09 -38.21 41.90
N CYS A 830 45.90 -38.11 40.87
CA CYS A 830 47.09 -38.95 40.77
C CYS A 830 48.29 -38.09 40.36
N SER A 831 49.47 -38.47 40.83
CA SER A 831 50.72 -37.73 40.67
C SER A 831 51.28 -37.80 39.24
N SER A 832 52.20 -36.87 38.93
CA SER A 832 53.08 -36.98 37.78
C SER A 832 53.99 -38.22 37.86
N THR A 833 53.88 -39.15 36.90
CA THR A 833 55.01 -39.78 36.16
C THR A 833 54.52 -40.89 35.19
N ALA A 834 55.43 -41.32 34.31
CA ALA A 834 55.39 -42.57 33.52
C ALA A 834 54.33 -42.72 32.39
N LEU A 835 54.80 -42.49 31.16
CA LEU A 835 54.84 -43.44 30.04
C LEU A 835 53.95 -44.70 30.12
N ALA A 836 53.04 -44.87 29.14
CA ALA A 836 52.79 -46.15 28.45
C ALA A 836 52.00 -45.93 27.13
N ALA A 837 51.97 -46.94 26.27
CA ALA A 837 51.07 -47.04 25.10
C ALA A 837 49.60 -47.23 25.55
N VAL A 838 48.56 -47.17 24.71
CA VAL A 838 48.28 -48.08 23.57
C VAL A 838 47.37 -47.42 22.52
N SER A 839 47.70 -47.64 21.24
CA SER A 839 46.79 -47.68 20.08
C SER A 839 46.74 -49.16 19.62
N PRO A 840 45.74 -49.69 18.87
CA PRO A 840 44.97 -48.98 17.83
C PRO A 840 43.49 -49.39 17.58
N SER A 841 42.80 -48.63 16.72
CA SER A 841 41.86 -49.07 15.64
C SER A 841 41.07 -47.85 15.14
N ALA A 842 41.38 -47.12 14.06
CA ALA A 842 41.82 -47.45 12.69
C ALA A 842 40.68 -48.00 11.77
N PRO A 843 40.67 -47.76 10.44
CA PRO A 843 41.52 -46.86 9.63
C PRO A 843 40.81 -46.04 8.51
N TYR A 844 41.51 -44.98 8.05
CA TYR A 844 41.51 -44.49 6.64
C TYR A 844 40.24 -43.78 6.10
N ARG A 845 40.29 -43.03 4.97
CA ARG A 845 41.38 -42.82 3.99
C ARG A 845 41.59 -41.33 3.65
N ARG A 846 42.85 -40.95 3.42
CA ARG A 846 43.32 -39.58 3.08
C ARG A 846 43.50 -39.43 1.56
N TRP A 847 43.11 -38.31 0.96
CA TRP A 847 43.60 -37.86 -0.37
C TRP A 847 44.46 -36.59 -0.24
N SER A 848 45.23 -36.26 -1.28
CA SER A 848 46.48 -35.48 -1.16
C SER A 848 46.61 -34.26 -2.09
N ASN A 849 47.54 -33.39 -1.71
CA ASN A 849 47.86 -32.09 -2.28
C ASN A 849 48.14 -32.10 -3.80
N ALA A 850 47.80 -31.00 -4.51
CA ALA A 850 48.48 -30.59 -5.74
C ALA A 850 48.36 -29.06 -5.98
N THR A 851 49.50 -28.36 -5.94
CA THR A 851 49.85 -27.11 -6.67
C THR A 851 48.95 -25.85 -6.56
N ALA A 852 49.48 -24.70 -7.01
CA ALA A 852 48.87 -23.38 -6.83
C ALA A 852 49.16 -22.40 -7.99
N SER A 853 48.22 -21.49 -8.26
CA SER A 853 48.42 -20.23 -8.99
C SER A 853 47.30 -19.22 -8.65
N SER A 854 47.55 -17.92 -8.86
CA SER A 854 46.68 -16.75 -8.56
C SER A 854 46.07 -16.20 -9.88
N PRO A 855 45.23 -15.11 -9.95
CA PRO A 855 44.84 -14.12 -8.92
C PRO A 855 43.35 -13.60 -8.94
N LEU A 856 43.08 -12.52 -8.16
CA LEU A 856 41.98 -11.49 -8.21
C LEU A 856 40.96 -11.45 -7.04
N THR A 857 40.26 -10.30 -6.86
CA THR A 857 39.59 -9.76 -5.62
C THR A 857 38.20 -9.10 -5.91
N PRO A 858 37.42 -8.35 -5.04
CA PRO A 858 37.38 -8.05 -3.56
C PRO A 858 35.96 -7.91 -2.82
N ARG A 859 35.88 -7.61 -1.47
CA ARG A 859 34.93 -6.66 -0.67
C ARG A 859 34.07 -7.10 0.63
N LEU A 860 34.23 -6.38 1.80
CA LEU A 860 33.36 -6.06 3.05
C LEU A 860 33.39 -6.86 4.46
N LEU A 861 32.56 -6.86 5.59
CA LEU A 861 31.13 -6.60 6.10
C LEU A 861 30.95 -6.11 7.71
N ILE A 862 29.81 -5.66 8.43
CA ILE A 862 29.47 -4.78 9.73
C ILE A 862 28.27 -5.18 10.74
N ILE A 863 28.35 -5.07 12.10
CA ILE A 863 27.39 -5.45 13.24
C ILE A 863 25.93 -4.84 13.32
N ASN A 864 25.02 -5.50 14.09
CA ASN A 864 24.09 -5.02 15.19
C ASN A 864 23.04 -6.11 15.59
N GLY A 865 22.46 -6.33 16.80
CA GLY A 865 22.45 -5.78 18.20
C GLY A 865 20.99 -5.82 18.80
N PRO A 866 20.63 -5.83 20.14
CA PRO A 866 21.34 -5.89 21.46
C PRO A 866 20.76 -6.97 22.48
N ASN A 867 20.66 -6.70 23.82
CA ASN A 867 20.50 -7.70 24.94
C ASN A 867 19.33 -7.49 25.97
N LEU A 868 19.04 -8.53 26.79
CA LEU A 868 18.22 -8.59 28.05
C LEU A 868 18.89 -9.55 29.09
N ASN A 869 18.36 -9.69 30.33
CA ASN A 869 18.93 -10.56 31.38
C ASN A 869 18.41 -12.02 31.37
N MET A 870 19.06 -12.92 32.12
CA MET A 870 18.84 -14.38 32.09
C MET A 870 17.45 -14.86 32.55
N LEU A 871 16.64 -14.04 33.22
CA LEU A 871 15.25 -14.39 33.60
C LEU A 871 14.21 -13.80 32.63
N GLY A 872 14.63 -13.17 31.52
CA GLY A 872 13.76 -12.41 30.62
C GLY A 872 13.30 -11.07 31.19
N GLN A 873 13.62 -10.79 32.46
CA GLN A 873 13.46 -9.49 33.11
C GLN A 873 14.66 -8.58 32.77
N ARG A 874 14.60 -7.32 33.22
CA ARG A 874 15.77 -6.42 33.20
C ARG A 874 16.47 -6.49 34.55
N ASP A 875 17.79 -6.53 34.52
CA ASP A 875 18.61 -6.72 35.71
C ASP A 875 18.65 -5.44 36.57
N PRO A 876 18.15 -5.43 37.82
CA PRO A 876 18.17 -4.24 38.67
C PRO A 876 19.59 -3.75 39.00
N ALA A 877 20.59 -4.64 38.99
CA ALA A 877 21.99 -4.28 39.24
C ALA A 877 22.71 -3.70 38.00
N ILE A 878 22.05 -3.69 36.83
CA ILE A 878 22.55 -3.09 35.58
C ILE A 878 21.70 -1.88 35.19
N TYR A 879 20.40 -1.91 35.49
CA TYR A 879 19.45 -0.83 35.30
C TYR A 879 18.99 -0.31 36.65
N GLY A 880 19.74 0.65 37.21
CA GLY A 880 19.23 1.47 38.31
C GLY A 880 17.90 2.11 37.90
N SER A 881 16.91 2.00 38.78
CA SER A 881 15.55 2.49 38.56
C SER A 881 15.30 3.72 39.42
N MET A 882 15.20 4.87 38.76
CA MET A 882 14.47 6.01 39.30
C MET A 882 13.01 5.86 38.85
N SER A 883 12.09 5.99 39.79
CA SER A 883 10.67 6.21 39.50
C SER A 883 10.46 7.59 38.87
N LEU A 884 9.24 7.88 38.42
CA LEU A 884 8.92 9.24 37.97
C LEU A 884 8.96 10.23 39.15
N HIS A 885 8.52 9.80 40.33
CA HIS A 885 8.59 10.55 41.59
C HIS A 885 10.03 10.93 41.96
N ASP A 886 11.02 10.03 41.82
CA ASP A 886 12.45 10.35 42.07
C ASP A 886 13.02 11.45 41.14
N ILE A 887 12.42 11.64 39.97
CA ILE A 887 12.82 12.62 38.96
C ILE A 887 12.07 13.94 39.19
N GLU A 888 10.79 13.82 39.53
CA GLU A 888 9.92 14.94 39.88
C GLU A 888 10.37 15.62 41.18
N GLU A 889 10.73 14.86 42.22
CA GLU A 889 11.29 15.36 43.48
C GLU A 889 12.52 16.24 43.24
N ALA A 890 13.44 15.79 42.37
CA ALA A 890 14.65 16.52 42.00
C ALA A 890 14.35 17.78 41.16
N VAL A 891 13.36 17.73 40.26
CA VAL A 891 12.92 18.88 39.45
C VAL A 891 12.20 19.92 40.31
N GLN A 892 11.26 19.51 41.16
CA GLN A 892 10.50 20.40 42.04
C GLN A 892 11.42 21.07 43.08
N ARG A 893 12.35 20.30 43.70
CA ARG A 893 13.39 20.83 44.59
C ARG A 893 14.26 21.88 43.89
N ARG A 894 14.69 21.63 42.65
CA ARG A 894 15.51 22.59 41.91
C ARG A 894 14.73 23.83 41.48
N ALA A 895 13.44 23.71 41.14
CA ALA A 895 12.56 24.85 40.88
C ALA A 895 12.37 25.73 42.14
N GLN A 896 12.25 25.12 43.32
CA GLN A 896 12.21 25.87 44.59
C GLN A 896 13.53 26.60 44.87
N GLU A 897 14.69 25.95 44.67
CA GLU A 897 16.01 26.61 44.79
C GLU A 897 16.21 27.77 43.81
N LEU A 898 15.74 27.63 42.56
CA LEU A 898 15.81 28.68 41.55
C LEU A 898 14.82 29.83 41.78
N GLY A 899 13.76 29.58 42.56
CA GLY A 899 12.82 30.61 43.05
C GLY A 899 13.35 31.42 44.24
N THR A 900 14.52 31.09 44.79
CA THR A 900 15.15 31.81 45.91
C THR A 900 16.49 32.43 45.49
N ASP A 901 16.69 33.71 45.78
CA ASP A 901 17.84 34.52 45.31
C ASP A 901 19.16 34.23 46.08
N GLU A 902 19.21 33.16 46.87
CA GLU A 902 20.38 32.73 47.64
C GLU A 902 21.05 31.50 47.01
N ARG A 903 22.39 31.44 47.03
CA ARG A 903 23.12 30.28 46.52
C ARG A 903 22.91 29.06 47.44
N PRO A 904 22.71 27.85 46.89
CA PRO A 904 22.48 26.66 47.70
C PRO A 904 23.69 26.32 48.57
N ASP A 905 23.43 26.03 49.84
CA ASP A 905 24.40 25.56 50.82
C ASP A 905 24.87 24.13 50.46
N GLU A 906 26.18 23.98 50.21
CA GLU A 906 26.80 22.71 49.80
C GLU A 906 26.55 21.56 50.79
N SER A 907 26.23 21.86 52.06
CA SER A 907 25.92 20.85 53.08
C SER A 907 24.59 20.12 52.87
N LYS A 908 23.61 20.75 52.20
CA LYS A 908 22.30 20.13 51.91
C LYS A 908 22.26 19.35 50.60
N ALA A 909 23.17 19.62 49.67
CA ALA A 909 23.28 18.93 48.38
C ALA A 909 23.72 17.44 48.48
N GLY A 910 23.87 16.90 49.69
CA GLY A 910 24.33 15.53 49.94
C GLY A 910 23.31 14.42 49.66
N GLN A 911 22.00 14.69 49.64
CA GLN A 911 20.98 13.65 49.48
C GLN A 911 20.72 13.25 48.01
N ASP A 912 20.56 14.21 47.09
CA ASP A 912 20.32 13.89 45.66
C ASP A 912 21.56 13.41 44.91
N LYS A 913 22.76 13.78 45.39
CA LYS A 913 23.99 13.11 44.96
C LYS A 913 23.87 11.60 45.11
N GLY A 914 23.23 11.11 46.19
CA GLY A 914 22.96 9.69 46.40
C GLY A 914 22.40 8.98 45.16
N LYS A 915 21.22 9.40 44.67
CA LYS A 915 20.55 8.69 43.55
C LYS A 915 21.29 8.79 42.22
N PHE A 916 21.88 9.95 41.89
CA PHE A 916 22.67 10.11 40.65
C PHE A 916 24.05 9.42 40.72
N GLU A 917 24.68 9.36 41.89
CA GLU A 917 25.96 8.64 42.10
C GLU A 917 25.75 7.12 42.20
N GLU A 918 24.68 6.63 42.84
CA GLU A 918 24.27 5.21 42.87
C GLU A 918 23.95 4.66 41.49
N THR A 919 23.12 5.36 40.72
CA THR A 919 22.74 4.96 39.34
C THR A 919 23.84 5.26 38.33
N GLY A 920 24.75 6.18 38.66
CA GLY A 920 25.99 6.45 37.97
C GLY A 920 25.87 7.29 36.70
N VAL A 921 24.76 8.01 36.47
CA VAL A 921 24.60 8.95 35.34
C VAL A 921 24.92 10.39 35.75
N ASP A 922 25.30 11.24 34.79
CA ASP A 922 25.39 12.68 34.99
C ASP A 922 24.06 13.38 34.64
N ALA A 923 23.26 12.76 33.76
CA ALA A 923 22.00 13.32 33.27
C ALA A 923 20.99 12.27 32.77
N LEU A 924 19.74 12.69 32.65
CA LEU A 924 18.59 11.98 32.08
C LEU A 924 18.03 12.73 30.86
N MET A 925 17.76 12.03 29.75
CA MET A 925 17.08 12.55 28.56
C MET A 925 15.64 12.01 28.46
N ILE A 926 14.67 12.91 28.63
CA ILE A 926 13.24 12.66 28.45
C ILE A 926 12.84 13.09 27.02
N SER A 927 12.27 12.16 26.28
CA SER A 927 12.01 12.20 24.83
C SER A 927 10.53 11.99 24.49
N SER A 928 9.79 11.27 25.33
CA SER A 928 8.35 11.12 25.31
C SER A 928 7.66 12.49 25.33
N GLY A 929 6.54 12.65 24.62
CA GLY A 929 5.80 13.92 24.62
C GLY A 929 5.08 14.14 25.96
N GLU A 930 4.62 13.04 26.51
CA GLU A 930 3.78 12.89 27.70
C GLU A 930 4.60 13.23 28.94
N ASN A 931 5.69 12.49 29.19
CA ASN A 931 6.57 12.72 30.34
C ASN A 931 7.30 14.07 30.28
N ARG A 932 7.54 14.62 29.07
CA ARG A 932 8.07 15.98 28.89
C ARG A 932 7.04 17.05 29.25
N ARG A 933 5.78 16.89 28.83
CA ARG A 933 4.68 17.81 29.21
C ARG A 933 4.43 17.76 30.72
N TYR A 934 4.52 16.58 31.33
CA TYR A 934 4.43 16.41 32.79
C TYR A 934 5.55 17.14 33.52
N LEU A 935 6.82 16.79 33.23
CA LEU A 935 7.97 17.28 33.98
C LEU A 935 8.35 18.74 33.73
N SER A 936 7.85 19.41 32.67
CA SER A 936 8.19 20.83 32.41
C SER A 936 7.03 21.70 31.91
N GLY A 937 5.79 21.20 31.86
CA GLY A 937 4.64 21.93 31.27
C GLY A 937 4.68 22.10 29.75
N PHE A 938 5.76 21.69 29.06
CA PHE A 938 5.97 22.02 27.65
C PHE A 938 5.07 21.21 26.71
N THR A 939 4.14 21.90 26.05
CA THR A 939 3.14 21.28 25.15
C THR A 939 3.62 21.10 23.69
N GLY A 940 4.87 21.46 23.37
CA GLY A 940 5.41 21.41 22.01
C GLY A 940 5.69 19.97 21.51
N SER A 941 5.28 19.69 20.26
CA SER A 941 5.34 18.33 19.67
C SER A 941 6.75 17.79 19.41
N ALA A 942 7.76 18.66 19.36
CA ALA A 942 9.15 18.28 19.13
C ALA A 942 10.06 18.85 20.22
N GLY A 943 10.99 18.04 20.71
CA GLY A 943 11.97 18.43 21.72
C GLY A 943 12.44 17.26 22.58
N SER A 944 13.32 17.53 23.53
CA SER A 944 13.73 16.61 24.59
C SER A 944 14.19 17.42 25.80
N LEU A 945 13.79 17.00 26.99
CA LEU A 945 14.20 17.59 28.26
C LEU A 945 15.41 16.83 28.81
N PHE A 946 16.43 17.57 29.25
CA PHE A 946 17.64 17.04 29.85
C PHE A 946 17.70 17.48 31.31
N ILE A 947 17.75 16.54 32.25
CA ILE A 947 17.80 16.80 33.70
C ILE A 947 19.16 16.31 34.21
N THR A 948 19.91 17.14 34.90
CA THR A 948 21.16 16.79 35.59
C THR A 948 20.98 16.94 37.11
N ALA A 949 22.00 16.62 37.89
CA ALA A 949 22.00 16.89 39.34
C ALA A 949 22.08 18.39 39.71
N THR A 950 22.16 19.33 38.74
CA THR A 950 22.33 20.78 38.99
C THR A 950 21.58 21.72 38.02
N ASP A 951 21.18 21.26 36.83
CA ASP A 951 20.60 22.05 35.73
C ASP A 951 19.53 21.25 34.97
N ALA A 952 18.54 21.94 34.39
CA ALA A 952 17.44 21.34 33.65
C ALA A 952 17.20 22.11 32.34
N VAL A 953 17.45 21.44 31.21
CA VAL A 953 17.52 22.06 29.89
C VAL A 953 16.51 21.46 28.93
N LEU A 954 15.55 22.28 28.50
CA LEU A 954 14.54 21.93 27.51
C LEU A 954 15.06 22.24 26.10
N SER A 955 15.46 21.22 25.34
CA SER A 955 15.89 21.41 23.96
C SER A 955 14.75 21.23 22.96
N THR A 956 14.60 22.17 22.03
CA THR A 956 13.58 22.11 20.97
C THR A 956 14.04 22.83 19.70
N ASP A 957 13.37 22.58 18.58
CA ASP A 957 13.67 23.24 17.30
C ASP A 957 13.04 24.64 17.21
N PHE A 958 13.47 25.40 16.21
CA PHE A 958 13.13 26.82 16.06
C PHE A 958 11.64 27.16 16.09
N ARG A 959 10.75 26.21 15.80
CA ARG A 959 9.29 26.40 15.81
C ARG A 959 8.70 26.56 17.20
N TYR A 960 9.39 26.11 18.25
CA TYR A 960 8.85 26.02 19.61
C TYR A 960 9.73 26.69 20.67
N VAL A 961 10.83 27.37 20.31
CA VAL A 961 11.75 28.00 21.28
C VAL A 961 11.06 29.07 22.12
N GLU A 962 10.28 29.94 21.49
CA GLU A 962 9.54 31.00 22.19
C GLU A 962 8.42 30.42 23.07
N GLN A 963 7.72 29.40 22.58
CA GLN A 963 6.71 28.66 23.35
C GLN A 963 7.32 27.95 24.56
N ALA A 964 8.50 27.33 24.41
CA ALA A 964 9.23 26.69 25.51
C ALA A 964 9.62 27.71 26.59
N GLY A 965 10.11 28.89 26.21
CA GLY A 965 10.45 29.95 27.17
C GLY A 965 9.25 30.57 27.89
N GLN A 966 8.04 30.40 27.36
CA GLN A 966 6.79 30.85 27.98
C GLN A 966 6.11 29.76 28.84
N GLN A 967 6.19 28.49 28.42
CA GLN A 967 5.54 27.35 29.10
C GLN A 967 6.44 26.63 30.11
N SER A 968 7.75 26.90 30.07
CA SER A 968 8.75 26.29 30.95
C SER A 968 9.78 27.34 31.38
N PRO A 969 9.37 28.45 32.02
CA PRO A 969 10.26 29.58 32.32
C PRO A 969 11.42 29.20 33.25
N ASP A 970 11.19 28.23 34.13
CA ASP A 970 12.18 27.70 35.09
C ASP A 970 13.21 26.75 34.43
N PHE A 971 13.04 26.45 33.13
CA PHE A 971 13.89 25.54 32.37
C PHE A 971 14.73 26.28 31.33
N ARG A 972 16.02 25.95 31.25
CA ARG A 972 16.91 26.56 30.27
C ARG A 972 16.57 26.08 28.85
N VAL A 973 16.15 26.97 27.95
CA VAL A 973 15.72 26.57 26.60
C VAL A 973 16.90 26.52 25.61
N HIS A 974 17.14 25.37 24.96
CA HIS A 974 18.20 25.19 23.97
C HIS A 974 17.65 24.95 22.54
N ARG A 975 17.90 25.91 21.64
CA ARG A 975 17.48 25.85 20.21
C ARG A 975 18.35 24.88 19.39
N MET A 976 17.78 23.74 19.00
CA MET A 976 18.37 22.77 18.07
C MET A 976 18.72 23.42 16.73
N ARG A 977 19.88 23.07 16.14
CA ARG A 977 20.33 23.54 14.82
C ARG A 977 20.95 22.40 13.99
N GLY A 978 20.41 22.13 12.81
CA GLY A 978 20.98 21.16 11.86
C GLY A 978 20.70 19.68 12.20
N GLY A 979 21.61 18.80 11.81
CA GLY A 979 21.58 17.37 12.10
C GLY A 979 21.96 17.04 13.55
N VAL A 980 22.27 15.78 13.85
CA VAL A 980 22.50 15.29 15.24
C VAL A 980 23.66 16.01 15.97
N ASP A 981 24.52 16.74 15.25
CA ASP A 981 25.65 17.47 15.81
C ASP A 981 25.26 18.54 16.86
N TRP A 982 24.01 19.06 16.87
CA TRP A 982 23.55 19.97 17.95
C TRP A 982 23.64 19.31 19.34
N LEU A 983 23.39 18.01 19.43
CA LEU A 983 23.47 17.24 20.68
C LEU A 983 24.92 17.10 21.17
N THR A 984 25.90 17.16 20.25
CA THR A 984 27.34 17.23 20.60
C THR A 984 27.72 18.58 21.18
N GLY A 985 27.04 19.65 20.76
CA GLY A 985 27.16 20.97 21.34
C GLY A 985 26.61 20.96 22.77
N LEU A 986 25.33 20.63 22.93
CA LEU A 986 24.63 20.69 24.21
C LEU A 986 25.25 19.80 25.30
N LEU A 987 25.51 18.52 25.03
CA LEU A 987 26.10 17.62 26.04
C LEU A 987 27.52 18.08 26.45
N GLY A 988 28.28 18.67 25.52
CA GLY A 988 29.59 19.23 25.81
C GLY A 988 29.56 20.58 26.53
N GLU A 989 28.49 21.36 26.37
CA GLU A 989 28.25 22.61 27.09
C GLU A 989 27.88 22.34 28.55
N LEU A 990 27.07 21.30 28.80
CA LEU A 990 26.59 20.91 30.13
C LEU A 990 27.55 19.97 30.88
N GLY A 991 28.72 19.63 30.32
CA GLY A 991 29.68 18.70 30.93
C GLY A 991 29.16 17.25 31.10
N ILE A 992 28.14 16.85 30.33
CA ILE A 992 27.49 15.55 30.47
C ILE A 992 28.31 14.49 29.74
N HIS A 993 28.86 13.53 30.49
CA HIS A 993 29.58 12.39 29.94
C HIS A 993 28.74 11.10 29.94
N ARG A 994 27.77 10.99 30.86
CA ARG A 994 26.97 9.79 31.15
C ARG A 994 25.47 10.14 31.11
N LEU A 995 24.74 9.64 30.10
CA LEU A 995 23.36 10.02 29.81
C LEU A 995 22.40 8.82 29.83
N GLY A 996 21.49 8.78 30.81
CA GLY A 996 20.33 7.87 30.81
C GLY A 996 19.19 8.40 29.93
N PHE A 997 18.27 7.53 29.50
CA PHE A 997 17.15 7.91 28.62
C PHE A 997 16.00 6.90 28.60
N GLU A 998 14.83 7.37 28.14
CA GLU A 998 13.61 6.56 28.04
C GLU A 998 13.70 5.48 26.95
N SER A 999 14.08 4.27 27.36
CA SER A 999 14.27 3.11 26.46
C SER A 999 13.04 2.65 25.64
N GLN A 1000 11.86 3.24 25.85
CA GLN A 1000 10.64 2.97 25.07
C GLN A 1000 10.34 4.05 24.01
N HIS A 1001 10.90 5.27 24.15
CA HIS A 1001 10.59 6.42 23.29
C HIS A 1001 11.78 6.89 22.44
N VAL A 1002 13.02 6.58 22.84
CA VAL A 1002 14.22 6.87 22.02
C VAL A 1002 14.30 5.91 20.83
N THR A 1003 14.16 6.45 19.61
CA THR A 1003 14.27 5.65 18.37
C THR A 1003 15.69 5.07 18.17
N VAL A 1004 15.80 3.96 17.44
CA VAL A 1004 17.10 3.35 17.07
C VAL A 1004 18.02 4.33 16.33
N ALA A 1005 17.45 5.26 15.54
CA ALA A 1005 18.22 6.30 14.86
C ALA A 1005 18.75 7.36 15.86
N SER A 1006 17.91 7.82 16.79
CA SER A 1006 18.30 8.75 17.87
C SER A 1006 19.39 8.15 18.75
N HIS A 1007 19.22 6.89 19.16
CA HIS A 1007 20.20 6.11 19.94
C HIS A 1007 21.54 5.96 19.20
N SER A 1008 21.50 5.61 17.91
CA SER A 1008 22.69 5.55 17.06
C SER A 1008 23.38 6.91 16.88
N GLY A 1009 22.61 8.01 17.00
CA GLY A 1009 23.11 9.37 17.06
C GLY A 1009 23.90 9.63 18.35
N ILE A 1010 23.27 9.41 19.50
CA ILE A 1010 23.87 9.58 20.85
C ILE A 1010 25.21 8.84 20.96
N LEU A 1011 25.29 7.59 20.49
CA LEU A 1011 26.53 6.81 20.51
C LEU A 1011 27.66 7.41 19.65
N LYS A 1012 27.34 7.93 18.44
CA LYS A 1012 28.32 8.58 17.55
C LYS A 1012 28.82 9.92 18.09
N VAL A 1013 27.99 10.63 18.86
CA VAL A 1013 28.37 11.85 19.56
C VAL A 1013 29.42 11.52 20.63
N HIS A 1014 29.17 10.50 21.46
CA HIS A 1014 30.08 10.10 22.53
C HIS A 1014 31.48 9.70 22.02
N GLN A 1015 31.54 9.01 20.88
CA GLN A 1015 32.81 8.57 20.25
C GLN A 1015 33.69 9.72 19.71
N ARG A 1016 33.19 10.96 19.60
CA ARG A 1016 33.89 12.09 18.94
C ARG A 1016 34.64 13.05 19.87
N LYS A 1017 34.44 13.02 21.20
CA LYS A 1017 34.98 14.03 22.14
C LYS A 1017 35.54 13.49 23.46
N GLN A 1018 36.47 12.53 23.41
CA GLN A 1018 37.80 12.60 24.04
C GLN A 1018 38.47 11.21 24.17
N PRO A 1019 39.80 11.12 23.99
CA PRO A 1019 40.60 9.99 24.45
C PRO A 1019 41.19 10.27 25.84
N GLN A 1020 40.57 9.78 26.91
CA GLN A 1020 41.25 9.56 28.19
C GLN A 1020 40.88 8.17 28.78
N PRO A 1021 41.86 7.28 29.02
CA PRO A 1021 41.62 6.00 29.66
C PRO A 1021 41.45 6.19 31.18
N GLY A 1022 40.25 5.94 31.72
CA GLY A 1022 40.05 5.92 33.18
C GLY A 1022 38.60 6.10 33.65
N ARG A 1023 37.73 6.79 32.89
CA ARG A 1023 36.32 6.99 33.24
C ARG A 1023 35.39 6.68 32.05
N ARG A 1024 35.00 5.40 31.91
CA ARG A 1024 33.90 4.99 31.02
C ARG A 1024 32.55 5.36 31.66
N PRO A 1025 31.55 5.82 30.89
CA PRO A 1025 30.17 5.91 31.38
C PRO A 1025 29.62 4.57 31.89
N ARG A 1026 29.00 4.63 33.07
CA ARG A 1026 28.01 3.67 33.54
C ARG A 1026 26.64 4.38 33.60
N GLY A 1027 25.59 3.60 33.81
CA GLY A 1027 24.22 4.10 33.90
C GLY A 1027 23.51 4.22 32.54
N TYR A 1028 22.70 3.20 32.23
CA TYR A 1028 21.56 3.34 31.31
C TYR A 1028 20.31 3.35 32.19
N LEU A 1029 20.01 4.50 32.78
CA LEU A 1029 18.93 4.63 33.73
C LEU A 1029 17.59 4.39 33.03
N ARG A 1030 16.86 3.35 33.46
CA ARG A 1030 15.50 3.08 32.99
C ARG A 1030 14.55 3.81 33.92
N THR A 1031 14.00 4.93 33.46
CA THR A 1031 12.82 5.50 34.10
C THR A 1031 11.71 4.45 34.10
N GLY A 1032 11.09 4.24 35.27
CA GLY A 1032 9.83 3.52 35.30
C GLY A 1032 8.80 4.32 34.52
N GLY A 1033 8.24 3.75 33.45
CA GLY A 1033 6.98 4.26 32.92
C GLY A 1033 5.97 4.26 34.07
N ARG A 1034 5.26 5.37 34.25
CA ARG A 1034 4.45 5.66 35.44
C ARG A 1034 3.63 4.44 35.86
N ALA A 1035 3.91 3.90 37.05
CA ALA A 1035 2.88 3.15 37.78
C ALA A 1035 1.90 4.22 38.26
N SER A 1036 0.64 4.19 37.80
CA SER A 1036 -0.28 5.33 37.89
C SER A 1036 -0.90 5.55 39.26
N LEU A 1037 -0.04 5.61 40.29
CA LEU A 1037 -0.32 6.38 41.49
C LEU A 1037 -0.54 7.85 41.07
N ARG A 1038 -1.61 8.46 41.58
CA ARG A 1038 -2.01 9.86 41.31
C ARG A 1038 -1.85 10.63 42.62
N GLU A 1039 -0.78 11.40 42.70
CA GLU A 1039 -0.26 11.90 43.98
C GLU A 1039 -0.99 13.17 44.47
N GLY A 1040 -1.87 13.75 43.64
CA GLY A 1040 -2.66 14.94 43.99
C GLY A 1040 -4.10 14.95 43.42
N PRO A 1041 -5.03 15.65 44.10
CA PRO A 1041 -6.45 15.70 43.68
C PRO A 1041 -6.69 16.52 42.41
N GLU A 1042 -5.81 17.47 42.08
CA GLU A 1042 -5.93 18.32 40.88
C GLU A 1042 -5.79 17.49 39.60
N GLU A 1043 -4.81 16.59 39.57
CA GLU A 1043 -4.58 15.66 38.46
C GLU A 1043 -5.77 14.70 38.26
N MET A 1044 -6.36 14.21 39.35
CA MET A 1044 -7.59 13.44 39.31
C MET A 1044 -8.77 14.24 38.77
N ALA A 1045 -8.85 15.54 39.04
CA ALA A 1045 -9.86 16.42 38.46
C ALA A 1045 -9.65 16.61 36.94
N ILE A 1046 -8.41 16.74 36.47
CA ILE A 1046 -8.09 16.88 35.04
C ILE A 1046 -8.46 15.61 34.26
N LEU A 1047 -8.13 14.40 34.76
CA LEU A 1047 -8.60 13.16 34.12
C LEU A 1047 -10.13 13.04 34.16
N THR A 1048 -10.75 13.34 35.32
CA THR A 1048 -12.22 13.31 35.44
C THR A 1048 -12.86 14.27 34.43
N ARG A 1049 -12.25 15.43 34.16
CA ARG A 1049 -12.70 16.37 33.13
C ARG A 1049 -12.54 15.83 31.71
N ALA A 1050 -11.46 15.11 31.39
CA ALA A 1050 -11.29 14.44 30.11
C ALA A 1050 -12.39 13.39 29.87
N ILE A 1051 -12.77 12.65 30.91
CA ILE A 1051 -13.82 11.62 30.87
C ILE A 1051 -15.21 12.27 30.76
N ASP A 1052 -15.50 13.30 31.56
CA ASP A 1052 -16.73 14.10 31.47
C ASP A 1052 -16.99 14.66 30.06
N ILE A 1053 -15.94 15.00 29.31
CA ILE A 1053 -16.07 15.49 27.92
C ILE A 1053 -16.47 14.36 26.96
N ALA A 1054 -15.91 13.16 27.09
CA ALA A 1054 -16.31 12.00 26.29
C ALA A 1054 -17.73 11.56 26.64
N ASP A 1055 -18.06 11.50 27.94
CA ASP A 1055 -19.40 11.17 28.45
C ASP A 1055 -20.47 12.12 27.92
N GLN A 1056 -20.23 13.44 28.01
CA GLN A 1056 -21.16 14.46 27.55
C GLN A 1056 -21.27 14.48 26.02
N ALA A 1057 -20.19 14.23 25.29
CA ALA A 1057 -20.22 14.11 23.83
C ALA A 1057 -21.05 12.90 23.37
N PHE A 1058 -20.88 11.74 24.01
CA PHE A 1058 -21.71 10.57 23.78
C PHE A 1058 -23.17 10.86 24.11
N ALA A 1059 -23.46 11.41 25.29
CA ALA A 1059 -24.82 11.71 25.75
C ALA A 1059 -25.55 12.76 24.88
N GLN A 1060 -24.83 13.70 24.24
CA GLN A 1060 -25.40 14.65 23.29
C GLN A 1060 -25.64 14.02 21.91
N ILE A 1061 -24.65 13.31 21.37
CA ILE A 1061 -24.66 12.87 19.96
C ILE A 1061 -25.41 11.56 19.78
N ALA A 1062 -25.23 10.59 20.67
CA ALA A 1062 -25.84 9.28 20.49
C ALA A 1062 -27.37 9.36 20.30
N PRO A 1063 -28.14 10.15 21.10
CA PRO A 1063 -29.57 10.39 20.88
C PRO A 1063 -29.98 10.98 19.52
N THR A 1064 -29.04 11.49 18.73
CA THR A 1064 -29.27 12.07 17.40
C THR A 1064 -28.96 11.12 16.23
N ILE A 1065 -28.37 9.96 16.48
CA ILE A 1065 -28.03 8.97 15.44
C ILE A 1065 -29.30 8.35 14.87
N ARG A 1066 -29.43 8.27 13.54
CA ARG A 1066 -30.59 7.68 12.85
C ARG A 1066 -30.13 6.67 11.78
N PRO A 1067 -30.95 5.65 11.46
CA PRO A 1067 -30.67 4.75 10.35
C PRO A 1067 -30.45 5.55 9.05
N GLY A 1068 -29.39 5.21 8.32
CA GLY A 1068 -28.96 5.92 7.11
C GLY A 1068 -27.84 6.96 7.31
N HIS A 1069 -27.53 7.38 8.55
CA HIS A 1069 -26.23 8.00 8.84
C HIS A 1069 -25.11 6.97 8.57
N THR A 1070 -23.96 7.40 8.08
CA THR A 1070 -22.79 6.52 7.93
C THR A 1070 -21.92 6.49 9.19
N GLU A 1071 -21.09 5.45 9.34
CA GLU A 1071 -20.11 5.35 10.43
C GLU A 1071 -19.22 6.60 10.51
N VAL A 1072 -18.76 7.11 9.36
CA VAL A 1072 -17.92 8.32 9.26
C VAL A 1072 -18.67 9.57 9.73
N GLU A 1073 -19.95 9.72 9.41
CA GLU A 1073 -20.75 10.87 9.85
C GLU A 1073 -20.92 10.89 11.36
N VAL A 1074 -21.26 9.75 11.96
CA VAL A 1074 -21.38 9.62 13.42
C VAL A 1074 -20.05 9.87 14.11
N ALA A 1075 -18.93 9.34 13.59
CA ALA A 1075 -17.60 9.61 14.11
C ALA A 1075 -17.30 11.12 14.12
N TRP A 1076 -17.57 11.83 13.02
CA TRP A 1076 -17.38 13.29 12.95
C TRP A 1076 -18.32 14.07 13.87
N MET A 1077 -19.53 13.58 14.14
CA MET A 1077 -20.44 14.20 15.12
C MET A 1077 -19.86 14.09 16.54
N LEU A 1078 -19.36 12.92 16.94
CA LEU A 1078 -18.75 12.66 18.24
C LEU A 1078 -17.45 13.47 18.43
N GLU A 1079 -16.55 13.46 17.43
CA GLU A 1079 -15.31 14.26 17.45
C GLU A 1079 -15.58 15.76 17.53
N ARG A 1080 -16.65 16.23 16.89
CA ARG A 1080 -17.07 17.62 16.98
C ARG A 1080 -17.59 17.96 18.37
N ALA A 1081 -18.46 17.12 18.94
CA ALA A 1081 -19.02 17.37 20.27
C ALA A 1081 -17.94 17.39 21.37
N MET A 1082 -16.99 16.45 21.35
CA MET A 1082 -15.85 16.44 22.29
C MET A 1082 -15.06 17.76 22.22
N ARG A 1083 -14.84 18.31 21.02
CA ARG A 1083 -14.15 19.61 20.83
C ARG A 1083 -14.99 20.80 21.27
N GLU A 1084 -16.29 20.80 20.99
CA GLU A 1084 -17.22 21.86 21.43
C GLU A 1084 -17.41 21.86 22.96
N LEU A 1085 -17.18 20.72 23.62
CA LEU A 1085 -17.12 20.56 25.08
C LEU A 1085 -15.74 20.86 25.71
N GLY A 1086 -14.72 21.13 24.90
CA GLY A 1086 -13.41 21.62 25.36
C GLY A 1086 -12.19 20.70 25.14
N ALA A 1087 -12.31 19.59 24.41
CA ALA A 1087 -11.16 18.73 24.13
C ALA A 1087 -10.11 19.41 23.21
N GLU A 1088 -8.82 19.32 23.58
CA GLU A 1088 -7.69 19.68 22.72
C GLU A 1088 -7.73 18.84 21.42
N SER A 1089 -7.98 17.54 21.56
CA SER A 1089 -8.00 16.53 20.51
C SER A 1089 -8.73 15.27 20.96
N VAL A 1090 -8.77 14.24 20.11
CA VAL A 1090 -9.19 12.89 20.51
C VAL A 1090 -8.01 12.12 21.10
N SER A 1091 -8.29 11.18 22.01
CA SER A 1091 -7.29 10.27 22.60
C SER A 1091 -6.72 9.31 21.55
N PHE A 1092 -7.54 8.88 20.59
CA PHE A 1092 -7.23 7.92 19.52
C PHE A 1092 -8.18 8.11 18.32
N GLU A 1093 -8.05 7.29 17.28
CA GLU A 1093 -8.92 7.33 16.09
C GLU A 1093 -10.31 6.78 16.43
N THR A 1094 -11.32 7.66 16.51
CA THR A 1094 -12.70 7.33 16.89
C THR A 1094 -13.25 6.16 16.08
N ILE A 1095 -13.70 5.09 16.75
CA ILE A 1095 -14.34 3.95 16.09
C ILE A 1095 -15.85 4.14 16.14
N VAL A 1096 -16.48 3.98 14.98
CA VAL A 1096 -17.91 3.74 14.84
C VAL A 1096 -18.03 2.56 13.91
N ALA A 1097 -18.67 1.48 14.37
CA ALA A 1097 -18.71 0.21 13.66
C ALA A 1097 -20.11 -0.41 13.74
N ALA A 1098 -20.75 -0.60 12.58
CA ALA A 1098 -22.15 -1.02 12.45
C ALA A 1098 -22.30 -2.46 11.95
N GLY A 1099 -23.23 -3.21 12.55
CA GLY A 1099 -23.56 -4.57 12.15
C GLY A 1099 -22.31 -5.45 12.08
N PRO A 1100 -22.05 -6.17 10.97
CA PRO A 1100 -20.86 -7.00 10.81
C PRO A 1100 -19.51 -6.29 11.04
N ASN A 1101 -19.42 -4.96 10.88
CA ASN A 1101 -18.20 -4.21 11.18
C ASN A 1101 -17.93 -4.12 12.70
N ALA A 1102 -18.98 -4.13 13.53
CA ALA A 1102 -18.86 -4.15 14.99
C ALA A 1102 -18.16 -5.41 15.52
N ALA A 1103 -17.95 -6.43 14.70
CA ALA A 1103 -17.13 -7.60 15.05
C ALA A 1103 -15.60 -7.35 14.95
N LEU A 1104 -15.16 -6.13 14.64
CA LEU A 1104 -13.76 -5.74 14.47
C LEU A 1104 -13.37 -4.68 15.53
N PRO A 1105 -12.66 -5.05 16.63
CA PRO A 1105 -12.33 -4.13 17.73
C PRO A 1105 -11.49 -2.89 17.36
N HIS A 1106 -10.84 -2.92 16.19
CA HIS A 1106 -10.08 -1.78 15.63
C HIS A 1106 -10.56 -1.47 14.20
N HIS A 1107 -11.88 -1.46 14.00
CA HIS A 1107 -12.49 -0.98 12.76
C HIS A 1107 -12.14 0.49 12.51
N ARG A 1108 -12.16 0.90 11.24
CA ARG A 1108 -12.07 2.31 10.85
C ARG A 1108 -13.40 2.71 10.22
N PRO A 1109 -14.06 3.78 10.72
CA PRO A 1109 -15.33 4.25 10.16
C PRO A 1109 -15.29 4.32 8.64
N ALA A 1110 -16.23 3.64 7.99
CA ALA A 1110 -16.35 3.61 6.54
C ALA A 1110 -17.57 4.39 6.05
N ASP A 1111 -17.63 4.62 4.74
CA ASP A 1111 -18.80 5.21 4.06
C ASP A 1111 -19.91 4.15 3.90
N VAL A 1112 -20.33 3.60 5.04
CA VAL A 1112 -21.28 2.49 5.19
C VAL A 1112 -22.45 2.99 6.03
N PRO A 1113 -23.70 2.91 5.55
CA PRO A 1113 -24.87 3.36 6.29
C PRO A 1113 -25.17 2.41 7.46
N ILE A 1114 -25.38 2.99 8.63
CA ILE A 1114 -25.86 2.31 9.83
C ILE A 1114 -27.34 1.95 9.61
N LEU A 1115 -27.69 0.68 9.80
CA LEU A 1115 -29.06 0.19 9.63
C LEU A 1115 -29.78 0.01 10.98
N GLU A 1116 -31.11 -0.02 10.93
CA GLU A 1116 -31.94 -0.36 12.11
C GLU A 1116 -31.74 -1.84 12.49
N GLY A 1117 -31.83 -2.15 13.79
CA GLY A 1117 -31.68 -3.51 14.32
C GLY A 1117 -30.25 -4.06 14.31
N GLN A 1118 -29.24 -3.24 14.02
CA GLN A 1118 -27.84 -3.65 14.05
C GLN A 1118 -27.09 -3.13 15.29
N PRO A 1119 -26.17 -3.92 15.86
CA PRO A 1119 -25.22 -3.43 16.87
C PRO A 1119 -24.36 -2.29 16.28
N LEU A 1120 -24.23 -1.20 17.02
CA LEU A 1120 -23.36 -0.07 16.72
C LEU A 1120 -22.40 0.15 17.88
N ILE A 1121 -21.15 -0.29 17.73
CA ILE A 1121 -20.07 0.08 18.67
C ILE A 1121 -19.62 1.50 18.36
N ILE A 1122 -19.48 2.29 19.41
CA ILE A 1122 -18.89 3.63 19.45
C ILE A 1122 -17.74 3.58 20.45
N ASP A 1123 -16.52 3.89 19.99
CA ASP A 1123 -15.29 3.90 20.77
C ASP A 1123 -14.66 5.29 20.64
N MET A 1124 -14.55 6.02 21.74
CA MET A 1124 -14.20 7.44 21.70
C MET A 1124 -13.48 7.90 22.96
N GLY A 1125 -12.42 8.67 22.78
CA GLY A 1125 -11.70 9.30 23.89
C GLY A 1125 -11.42 10.77 23.61
N ALA A 1126 -11.53 11.61 24.63
CA ALA A 1126 -11.22 13.04 24.57
C ALA A 1126 -9.87 13.32 25.26
N LYS A 1127 -9.03 14.16 24.65
CA LYS A 1127 -7.80 14.66 25.27
C LYS A 1127 -8.02 16.07 25.82
N TYR A 1128 -7.90 16.25 27.13
CA TYR A 1128 -8.09 17.52 27.85
C TYR A 1128 -6.86 17.82 28.71
N GLU A 1129 -6.26 19.00 28.54
CA GLU A 1129 -5.01 19.43 29.21
C GLU A 1129 -3.84 18.42 29.14
N GLY A 1130 -3.84 17.54 28.14
CA GLY A 1130 -2.87 16.46 27.97
C GLY A 1130 -3.34 15.09 28.47
N TYR A 1131 -4.34 15.01 29.32
CA TYR A 1131 -4.95 13.76 29.78
C TYR A 1131 -5.94 13.21 28.76
N CYS A 1132 -5.83 11.92 28.45
CA CYS A 1132 -6.79 11.16 27.65
C CYS A 1132 -7.91 10.60 28.53
N SER A 1133 -9.12 10.54 28.01
CA SER A 1133 -10.14 9.58 28.42
C SER A 1133 -10.25 8.42 27.44
N ASP A 1134 -10.92 7.36 27.88
CA ASP A 1134 -11.43 6.28 27.04
C ASP A 1134 -12.93 6.08 27.36
N LEU A 1135 -13.70 5.67 26.35
CA LEU A 1135 -15.13 5.40 26.46
C LEU A 1135 -15.63 4.57 25.27
N SER A 1136 -15.82 3.28 25.54
CA SER A 1136 -16.58 2.37 24.67
C SER A 1136 -18.04 2.20 25.10
N ARG A 1137 -18.96 2.33 24.14
CA ARG A 1137 -20.41 2.07 24.29
C ARG A 1137 -20.92 1.33 23.06
N THR A 1138 -21.90 0.46 23.27
CA THR A 1138 -22.70 -0.11 22.16
C THR A 1138 -24.13 0.35 22.27
N ILE A 1139 -24.77 0.65 21.14
CA ILE A 1139 -26.19 0.93 21.03
C ILE A 1139 -26.78 0.15 19.86
N CYS A 1140 -28.10 -0.02 19.84
CA CYS A 1140 -28.85 -0.37 18.64
C CYS A 1140 -29.86 0.74 18.31
N LEU A 1141 -30.07 0.99 17.02
CA LEU A 1141 -31.13 1.87 16.52
C LEU A 1141 -32.41 1.05 16.33
N GLY A 1142 -33.55 1.55 16.83
CA GLY A 1142 -34.86 0.91 16.66
C GLY A 1142 -35.05 -0.39 17.44
N GLN A 1143 -35.65 -1.42 16.81
CA GLN A 1143 -35.87 -2.74 17.42
C GLN A 1143 -34.73 -3.74 17.09
N TYR A 1144 -34.27 -4.48 18.09
CA TYR A 1144 -33.23 -5.51 18.01
C TYR A 1144 -33.78 -6.87 18.47
N ASP A 1145 -32.99 -7.92 18.25
CA ASP A 1145 -33.32 -9.29 18.62
C ASP A 1145 -32.85 -9.66 20.04
N ASP A 1146 -33.36 -10.80 20.54
CA ASP A 1146 -32.94 -11.35 21.83
C ASP A 1146 -31.43 -11.72 21.85
N THR A 1147 -30.82 -11.97 20.68
CA THR A 1147 -29.38 -12.19 20.53
C THR A 1147 -28.59 -10.96 21.00
N PHE A 1148 -28.92 -9.77 20.48
CA PHE A 1148 -28.29 -8.52 20.92
C PHE A 1148 -28.52 -8.28 22.40
N ARG A 1149 -29.74 -8.49 22.91
CA ARG A 1149 -30.04 -8.27 24.33
C ARG A 1149 -29.26 -9.24 25.24
N LYS A 1150 -29.22 -10.54 24.94
CA LYS A 1150 -28.44 -11.52 25.75
C LYS A 1150 -26.96 -11.14 25.78
N ILE A 1151 -26.38 -10.79 24.62
CA ILE A 1151 -24.97 -10.41 24.52
C ILE A 1151 -24.72 -9.10 25.29
N TYR A 1152 -25.61 -8.12 25.20
CA TYR A 1152 -25.50 -6.86 25.94
C TYR A 1152 -25.54 -7.05 27.45
N ASP A 1153 -26.53 -7.80 27.95
CA ASP A 1153 -26.64 -8.12 29.38
C ASP A 1153 -25.45 -8.94 29.87
N THR A 1154 -24.87 -9.81 29.02
CA THR A 1154 -23.64 -10.56 29.34
C THR A 1154 -22.44 -9.62 29.50
N VAL A 1155 -22.19 -8.73 28.53
CA VAL A 1155 -21.08 -7.76 28.60
C VAL A 1155 -21.25 -6.82 29.80
N LEU A 1156 -22.47 -6.33 30.02
CA LEU A 1156 -22.80 -5.45 31.15
C LEU A 1156 -22.62 -6.17 32.50
N GLY A 1157 -23.09 -7.42 32.63
CA GLY A 1157 -22.93 -8.24 33.83
C GLY A 1157 -21.46 -8.53 34.14
N ALA A 1158 -20.67 -8.87 33.13
CA ALA A 1158 -19.23 -9.07 33.25
C ALA A 1158 -18.50 -7.80 33.71
N GLN A 1159 -18.88 -6.64 33.16
CA GLN A 1159 -18.33 -5.36 33.56
C GLN A 1159 -18.64 -5.05 35.02
N LEU A 1160 -19.92 -5.14 35.41
CA LEU A 1160 -20.37 -4.84 36.76
C LEU A 1160 -19.76 -5.81 37.80
N THR A 1161 -19.58 -7.08 37.44
CA THR A 1161 -18.95 -8.08 38.31
C THR A 1161 -17.48 -7.76 38.58
N ALA A 1162 -16.70 -7.41 37.54
CA ALA A 1162 -15.32 -6.96 37.75
C ALA A 1162 -15.26 -5.66 38.56
N ILE A 1163 -16.05 -4.65 38.21
CA ILE A 1163 -16.10 -3.36 38.95
C ILE A 1163 -16.46 -3.57 40.43
N ALA A 1164 -17.41 -4.47 40.73
CA ALA A 1164 -17.83 -4.74 42.11
C ALA A 1164 -16.85 -5.59 42.93
N THR A 1165 -15.92 -6.31 42.28
CA THR A 1165 -15.07 -7.34 42.92
C THR A 1165 -13.57 -7.02 42.85
N VAL A 1166 -13.15 -6.04 42.04
CA VAL A 1166 -11.75 -5.59 42.00
C VAL A 1166 -11.42 -4.75 43.24
N GLU A 1167 -10.57 -5.32 44.09
CA GLU A 1167 -10.05 -4.71 45.31
C GLU A 1167 -8.52 -4.56 45.28
N LYS A 1168 -8.00 -3.66 46.12
CA LYS A 1168 -6.56 -3.42 46.28
C LYS A 1168 -5.80 -4.69 46.67
N GLY A 1169 -4.60 -4.86 46.12
CA GLY A 1169 -3.77 -6.03 46.37
C GLY A 1169 -4.04 -7.22 45.44
N MET A 1170 -5.17 -7.22 44.71
CA MET A 1170 -5.34 -8.08 43.54
C MET A 1170 -4.31 -7.76 42.46
N THR A 1171 -3.96 -8.73 41.62
CA THR A 1171 -3.23 -8.44 40.39
C THR A 1171 -4.19 -7.97 39.29
N ALA A 1172 -3.66 -7.20 38.34
CA ALA A 1172 -4.38 -6.79 37.14
C ALA A 1172 -4.75 -7.98 36.22
N GLY A 1173 -4.21 -9.17 36.47
CA GLY A 1173 -4.66 -10.45 35.88
C GLY A 1173 -5.88 -11.05 36.57
N ASP A 1174 -5.99 -10.93 37.89
CA ASP A 1174 -7.18 -11.37 38.64
C ASP A 1174 -8.41 -10.55 38.26
N ALA A 1175 -8.22 -9.23 38.09
CA ALA A 1175 -9.22 -8.31 37.57
C ALA A 1175 -9.75 -8.75 36.19
N ASP A 1176 -8.86 -9.09 35.25
CA ASP A 1176 -9.22 -9.63 33.93
C ASP A 1176 -10.04 -10.93 34.05
N GLY A 1177 -9.63 -11.82 34.95
CA GLY A 1177 -10.31 -13.09 35.24
C GLY A 1177 -11.77 -12.93 35.70
N LEU A 1178 -12.09 -11.90 36.48
CA LEU A 1178 -13.45 -11.66 37.01
C LEU A 1178 -14.47 -11.37 35.91
N ALA A 1179 -14.16 -10.46 34.97
CA ALA A 1179 -15.05 -10.22 33.83
C ALA A 1179 -15.05 -11.40 32.85
N ARG A 1180 -13.91 -12.05 32.69
CA ARG A 1180 -13.71 -13.19 31.79
C ARG A 1180 -14.60 -14.38 32.16
N ALA A 1181 -14.66 -14.73 33.44
CA ALA A 1181 -15.48 -15.83 33.94
C ALA A 1181 -16.97 -15.66 33.59
N VAL A 1182 -17.54 -14.46 33.73
CA VAL A 1182 -18.96 -14.19 33.42
C VAL A 1182 -19.26 -14.32 31.92
N ILE A 1183 -18.31 -13.93 31.05
CA ILE A 1183 -18.45 -14.07 29.59
C ILE A 1183 -18.28 -15.54 29.17
N GLU A 1184 -17.40 -16.28 29.84
CA GLU A 1184 -17.20 -17.72 29.64
C GLU A 1184 -18.43 -18.54 30.09
N GLU A 1185 -18.98 -18.26 31.28
CA GLU A 1185 -20.19 -18.90 31.81
C GLU A 1185 -21.43 -18.68 30.93
N ALA A 1186 -21.60 -17.48 30.37
CA ALA A 1186 -22.68 -17.17 29.43
C ALA A 1186 -22.54 -17.81 28.03
N GLY A 1187 -21.41 -18.47 27.75
CA GLY A 1187 -21.12 -19.19 26.50
C GLY A 1187 -20.40 -18.36 25.41
N TYR A 1188 -19.75 -17.24 25.77
CA TYR A 1188 -19.15 -16.30 24.81
C TYR A 1188 -17.65 -16.05 25.04
N GLY A 1189 -16.95 -16.89 25.80
CA GLY A 1189 -15.53 -16.71 26.19
C GLY A 1189 -14.58 -16.41 25.02
N ASP A 1190 -14.68 -17.22 23.95
CA ASP A 1190 -13.89 -17.07 22.72
C ASP A 1190 -14.20 -15.80 21.92
N ASN A 1191 -15.37 -15.19 22.14
CA ASN A 1191 -15.78 -13.97 21.45
C ASN A 1191 -15.22 -12.70 22.11
N PHE A 1192 -14.69 -12.77 23.33
CA PHE A 1192 -13.90 -11.68 23.91
C PHE A 1192 -12.48 -11.72 23.29
N GLY A 1193 -11.97 -10.59 22.81
CA GLY A 1193 -10.73 -10.54 22.01
C GLY A 1193 -9.47 -10.02 22.72
N HIS A 1194 -9.62 -9.00 23.56
CA HIS A 1194 -8.54 -8.17 24.11
C HIS A 1194 -8.35 -8.39 25.62
N SER A 1195 -7.42 -7.66 26.24
CA SER A 1195 -7.34 -7.47 27.70
C SER A 1195 -8.61 -6.79 28.22
N LEU A 1196 -8.97 -7.00 29.49
CA LEU A 1196 -10.05 -6.25 30.15
C LEU A 1196 -9.78 -4.74 30.22
N GLY A 1197 -8.55 -4.28 30.10
CA GLY A 1197 -8.26 -2.86 29.92
C GLY A 1197 -6.81 -2.47 30.12
N HIS A 1198 -6.59 -1.18 30.38
CA HIS A 1198 -5.28 -0.56 30.59
C HIS A 1198 -5.41 0.69 31.46
N GLY A 1199 -4.29 1.18 31.99
CA GLY A 1199 -4.24 2.49 32.63
C GLY A 1199 -4.56 3.59 31.62
N VAL A 1200 -5.26 4.63 32.06
CA VAL A 1200 -5.63 5.79 31.24
C VAL A 1200 -5.24 7.07 31.96
N GLY A 1201 -4.37 7.87 31.32
CA GLY A 1201 -3.82 9.10 31.88
C GLY A 1201 -3.24 10.01 30.79
N LEU A 1202 -1.96 10.35 30.83
CA LEU A 1202 -1.35 11.22 29.79
C LEU A 1202 -1.23 10.52 28.43
N ALA A 1203 -1.09 9.19 28.47
CA ALA A 1203 -1.32 8.31 27.35
C ALA A 1203 -2.68 7.61 27.53
N VAL A 1204 -3.33 7.25 26.42
CA VAL A 1204 -4.51 6.37 26.46
C VAL A 1204 -4.13 4.97 26.96
N HIS A 1205 -2.96 4.46 26.58
CA HIS A 1205 -2.41 3.19 27.08
C HIS A 1205 -1.23 3.48 28.05
N GLU A 1206 -1.50 3.55 29.34
CA GLU A 1206 -0.50 3.53 30.41
C GLU A 1206 -0.65 2.29 31.33
N LEU A 1207 0.07 2.26 32.46
CA LEU A 1207 -0.03 1.17 33.44
C LEU A 1207 -1.16 1.46 34.45
N PRO A 1208 -1.86 0.44 35.00
CA PRO A 1208 -1.62 -0.99 34.84
C PRO A 1208 -2.17 -1.55 33.52
N GLY A 1209 -1.49 -2.51 32.90
CA GLY A 1209 -2.11 -3.33 31.85
C GLY A 1209 -3.03 -4.37 32.49
N VAL A 1210 -4.34 -4.33 32.24
CA VAL A 1210 -5.35 -5.17 32.90
C VAL A 1210 -5.71 -6.34 31.99
N GLY A 1211 -4.84 -7.35 31.97
CA GLY A 1211 -4.97 -8.53 31.12
C GLY A 1211 -4.45 -9.80 31.82
N PRO A 1212 -4.78 -11.00 31.33
CA PRO A 1212 -4.74 -12.25 32.10
C PRO A 1212 -3.34 -12.75 32.49
N ASN A 1213 -2.29 -12.04 32.09
CA ASN A 1213 -0.88 -12.36 32.36
C ASN A 1213 -0.16 -11.22 33.11
N SER A 1214 -0.91 -10.27 33.67
CA SER A 1214 -0.38 -9.09 34.32
C SER A 1214 -0.16 -9.33 35.81
N THR A 1215 1.10 -9.53 36.20
CA THR A 1215 1.50 -9.66 37.61
C THR A 1215 1.67 -8.31 38.32
N MET A 1216 1.05 -7.25 37.79
CA MET A 1216 1.05 -5.94 38.43
C MET A 1216 -0.01 -5.92 39.52
N VAL A 1217 0.40 -5.68 40.77
CA VAL A 1217 -0.52 -5.45 41.88
C VAL A 1217 -1.24 -4.13 41.65
N LEU A 1218 -2.55 -4.13 41.90
CA LEU A 1218 -3.41 -2.96 41.81
C LEU A 1218 -3.44 -2.23 43.16
N GLU A 1219 -3.14 -0.93 43.13
CA GLU A 1219 -3.05 -0.05 44.31
C GLU A 1219 -4.09 1.08 44.25
N ASP A 1220 -4.35 1.74 45.38
CA ASP A 1220 -5.17 2.95 45.42
C ASP A 1220 -4.62 4.04 44.48
N THR A 1221 -5.50 4.93 44.02
CA THR A 1221 -5.28 6.00 43.03
C THR A 1221 -4.99 5.54 41.59
N MET A 1222 -4.71 4.25 41.34
CA MET A 1222 -4.64 3.72 39.98
C MET A 1222 -5.99 3.86 39.27
N ALA A 1223 -5.98 4.41 38.05
CA ALA A 1223 -7.15 4.47 37.18
C ALA A 1223 -6.92 3.72 35.86
N PHE A 1224 -7.90 2.90 35.49
CA PHE A 1224 -7.81 1.97 34.36
C PHE A 1224 -9.19 1.67 33.77
N THR A 1225 -9.23 1.19 32.53
CA THR A 1225 -10.46 0.76 31.86
C THR A 1225 -10.91 -0.62 32.32
N VAL A 1226 -12.24 -0.79 32.38
CA VAL A 1226 -12.91 -2.09 32.50
C VAL A 1226 -13.82 -2.24 31.29
N GLU A 1227 -13.25 -2.89 30.26
CA GLU A 1227 -13.62 -2.95 28.85
C GLU A 1227 -13.96 -4.39 28.38
N PRO A 1228 -14.95 -5.08 28.97
CA PRO A 1228 -15.44 -6.33 28.39
C PRO A 1228 -16.11 -6.10 27.03
N GLY A 1229 -15.93 -7.06 26.13
CA GLY A 1229 -16.62 -7.08 24.84
C GLY A 1229 -16.75 -8.48 24.25
N ILE A 1230 -17.77 -8.68 23.43
CA ILE A 1230 -18.12 -9.91 22.72
C ILE A 1230 -18.26 -9.59 21.24
N TYR A 1231 -17.46 -10.23 20.38
CA TYR A 1231 -17.36 -9.98 18.95
C TYR A 1231 -17.69 -11.24 18.14
N ILE A 1232 -18.75 -11.19 17.34
CA ILE A 1232 -19.28 -12.32 16.55
C ILE A 1232 -19.20 -11.97 15.05
N THR A 1233 -18.21 -12.56 14.38
CA THR A 1233 -17.92 -12.31 12.95
C THR A 1233 -19.16 -12.54 12.08
N GLY A 1234 -19.59 -11.49 11.36
CA GLY A 1234 -20.74 -11.54 10.45
C GLY A 1234 -22.07 -11.14 11.06
N TRP A 1235 -22.16 -11.00 12.39
CA TRP A 1235 -23.31 -10.43 13.10
C TRP A 1235 -22.97 -9.02 13.60
N GLY A 1236 -21.87 -8.90 14.35
CA GLY A 1236 -21.38 -7.66 14.94
C GLY A 1236 -20.72 -7.88 16.29
N GLY A 1237 -20.87 -6.94 17.22
CA GLY A 1237 -20.30 -7.06 18.55
C GLY A 1237 -20.91 -6.10 19.54
N VAL A 1238 -20.67 -6.35 20.82
CA VAL A 1238 -20.99 -5.45 21.93
C VAL A 1238 -19.71 -5.26 22.75
N ARG A 1239 -19.38 -4.01 23.05
CA ARG A 1239 -18.39 -3.60 24.05
C ARG A 1239 -18.99 -2.51 24.93
N ILE A 1240 -18.69 -2.56 26.23
CA ILE A 1240 -19.10 -1.56 27.21
C ILE A 1240 -17.89 -1.32 28.11
N GLU A 1241 -17.48 -0.06 28.26
CA GLU A 1241 -16.27 0.30 28.99
C GLU A 1241 -16.52 1.48 29.93
N ASP A 1242 -15.97 1.41 31.14
CA ASP A 1242 -15.81 2.60 31.98
C ASP A 1242 -14.34 2.68 32.43
N VAL A 1243 -13.87 3.90 32.68
CA VAL A 1243 -12.69 4.11 33.51
C VAL A 1243 -13.12 4.02 34.97
N VAL A 1244 -12.38 3.21 35.75
CA VAL A 1244 -12.48 3.13 37.22
C VAL A 1244 -11.23 3.68 37.87
N VAL A 1245 -11.34 4.02 39.16
CA VAL A 1245 -10.23 4.39 40.05
C VAL A 1245 -10.29 3.48 41.26
N LEU A 1246 -9.17 2.90 41.69
CA LEU A 1246 -9.11 2.25 43.01
C LEU A 1246 -9.04 3.32 44.11
N GLU A 1247 -10.01 3.30 45.02
CA GLU A 1247 -10.10 4.25 46.12
C GLU A 1247 -10.63 3.56 47.38
N ASN A 1248 -9.97 3.78 48.52
CA ASN A 1248 -10.26 3.10 49.78
C ASN A 1248 -10.29 1.56 49.64
N GLY A 1249 -9.43 1.02 48.77
CA GLY A 1249 -9.31 -0.39 48.48
C GLY A 1249 -10.28 -0.96 47.44
N ARG A 1250 -11.16 -0.16 46.81
CA ARG A 1250 -12.20 -0.65 45.88
C ARG A 1250 -12.30 0.14 44.58
N ALA A 1251 -12.64 -0.53 43.48
CA ALA A 1251 -12.84 0.12 42.19
C ALA A 1251 -14.11 1.00 42.20
N ARG A 1252 -13.95 2.30 41.99
CA ARG A 1252 -15.01 3.29 41.82
C ARG A 1252 -15.05 3.79 40.38
N VAL A 1253 -16.20 3.68 39.73
CA VAL A 1253 -16.44 4.21 38.38
C VAL A 1253 -16.30 5.74 38.35
N ILE A 1254 -15.66 6.28 37.32
CA ILE A 1254 -15.65 7.73 37.03
C ILE A 1254 -16.30 8.12 35.69
N SER A 1255 -16.49 7.19 34.76
CA SER A 1255 -17.32 7.39 33.55
C SER A 1255 -18.81 7.49 33.90
N LYS A 1256 -19.55 8.31 33.16
CA LYS A 1256 -20.96 8.68 33.41
C LYS A 1256 -21.88 8.46 32.21
N ALA A 1257 -21.34 8.13 31.03
CA ALA A 1257 -22.11 7.88 29.83
C ALA A 1257 -23.16 6.77 30.06
N PRO A 1258 -24.43 6.97 29.66
CA PRO A 1258 -25.49 6.00 29.89
C PRO A 1258 -25.20 4.68 29.18
N LYS A 1259 -25.31 3.57 29.91
CA LYS A 1259 -25.26 2.20 29.38
C LYS A 1259 -26.65 1.80 28.84
N GLN A 1260 -27.14 2.58 27.89
CA GLN A 1260 -28.38 2.32 27.18
C GLN A 1260 -28.07 1.45 25.96
N ASP A 1261 -28.82 0.38 25.78
CA ASP A 1261 -28.70 -0.55 24.65
C ASP A 1261 -29.49 -0.11 23.41
N ARG A 1262 -30.41 0.86 23.56
CA ARG A 1262 -31.28 1.37 22.49
C ARG A 1262 -31.25 2.88 22.37
N ILE A 1263 -31.33 3.40 21.15
CA ILE A 1263 -31.63 4.81 20.89
C ILE A 1263 -32.76 5.03 19.87
N GLY A 1264 -33.77 5.78 20.31
CA GLY A 1264 -34.52 6.77 19.53
C GLY A 1264 -35.26 6.33 18.26
N VAL A 1265 -36.41 5.68 18.42
CA VAL A 1265 -37.74 6.35 18.44
C VAL A 1265 -38.58 5.68 19.53
#